data_AF-A0A7Y2AQP4-F1
#
_entry.id   AF-A0A7Y2AQP4-F1
#
_cell.length_a   1.000
_cell.length_b   1.000
_cell.length_c   1.000
_cell.angle_alpha   90.00
_cell.angle_beta   90.00
_cell.angle_gamma   90.00
#
_symmetry.space_group_name_H-M   'P 1'
#
loop_
_entity.id
_entity.type
_entity.pdbx_description
1 polymer ?
#
loop_
_entity_poly.entity_id
_entity_poly.type
_entity_poly.pdbx_seq_one_letter_code
_entity_poly.pdbx_strand_id
1 'polypeptide(L)'
;QLLGAFFAMFALEADQVARMVNYMSGVSSAFTILFMFWTITNLTRKLISDSGKFTNSKAMAVFGSGIVGALAFTFSDSFWFNAVETEVYAMASFIMALLLWLGLKWTDNLDDPRGNRYIILISFVVGLTFGIQFMGFLAIPSIGLLYYFKKYKTTTVKNFLVANIIVVSILMLVYKFSLTYVLKLFGWSEVFFINSIGLPFNSGTIIMGLLFIAAFYYALRYTRKNNYKTANTMVLCGMFLILGFSSWLMLPIRANANVVINENNPSDARSLLAYYNREQYPGVDSPFYGTYYSDTFATPGEDIDDKPKYEKDEVLGKYIIVNKYIDAMQGPNKDHQGILPRMWSDQNAENYMKFFGPIEFRQKTSNAELQKAIAQIKTAYANGEVDEEQYIGFIRQFSEYLEVQPPSIWDNINYMVQFQFGYMYWRYFMWNFVGKQNDVQGRYNGNGEWLSGIGFIDSLRLGSQENLPGDVLNNKGRNTYFFLPLILGIVGLVFQITKDPKQFWALFVFFMFTGIAIQFYTNPGIFQPRERDYSLVGSFYVFALWIGIGVYGLFEEFKKWVKPKIWAPVITLVCLFAVPGVMAYQNWDDHDRSGRYTTRSGAKAYLDSCQEDAGAMLFTIGDNDTFPLWYVQEVEGYRNDVRVICTSLFATDWYVDQMKRKAYQSDPIPSQLTHDLYRYGNRDVIYYQGITDKRWSVKDFMNWVESDNPQTKLRYILEKQGADLSQYSESTLD
;
A
#
# COMPACT_ATOMS: atom_id res chain seq x y z
N GLN A 1 11.48 7.55 7.93
CA GLN A 1 12.86 8.11 7.97
C GLN A 1 13.22 8.68 9.35
N LEU A 2 12.54 9.72 9.84
CA LEU A 2 12.86 10.35 11.14
C LEU A 2 12.92 9.36 12.31
N LEU A 3 11.90 8.50 12.45
CA LEU A 3 11.88 7.49 13.49
C LEU A 3 12.95 6.41 13.29
N GLY A 4 13.17 5.97 12.04
CA GLY A 4 14.26 5.04 11.74
C GLY A 4 15.63 5.60 12.13
N ALA A 5 15.90 6.87 11.83
CA ALA A 5 17.11 7.56 12.25
C ALA A 5 17.22 7.65 13.79
N PHE A 6 16.11 7.94 14.48
CA PHE A 6 16.08 7.94 15.94
C PHE A 6 16.49 6.59 16.53
N PHE A 7 15.95 5.49 16.02
CA PHE A 7 16.31 4.15 16.48
C PHE A 7 17.75 3.76 16.08
N ALA A 8 18.20 4.13 14.88
CA ALA A 8 19.56 3.88 14.42
C ALA A 8 20.63 4.53 15.33
N MET A 9 20.35 5.67 15.96
CA MET A 9 21.28 6.32 16.90
C MET A 9 21.65 5.47 18.13
N PHE A 10 20.89 4.41 18.43
CA PHE A 10 21.19 3.50 19.53
C PHE A 10 22.09 2.31 19.13
N ALA A 11 22.49 2.22 17.85
CA ALA A 11 23.44 1.22 17.40
C ALA A 11 24.86 1.62 17.83
N LEU A 12 25.58 0.69 18.48
CA LEU A 12 26.99 0.91 18.86
C LEU A 12 27.95 0.61 17.69
N GLU A 13 27.53 -0.28 16.80
CA GLU A 13 28.27 -0.73 15.62
C GLU A 13 27.33 -0.71 14.39
N ALA A 14 27.91 -0.60 13.20
CA ALA A 14 27.16 -0.39 11.96
C ALA A 14 26.26 -1.57 11.58
N ASP A 15 26.68 -2.80 11.88
CA ASP A 15 25.92 -4.02 11.62
C ASP A 15 24.72 -4.20 12.58
N GLN A 16 24.66 -3.42 13.66
CA GLN A 16 23.53 -3.39 14.59
C GLN A 16 22.42 -2.44 14.14
N VAL A 17 22.66 -1.58 13.15
CA VAL A 17 21.71 -0.54 12.73
C VAL A 17 20.39 -1.16 12.25
N ALA A 18 20.40 -2.17 11.38
CA ALA A 18 19.17 -2.80 10.92
C ALA A 18 18.34 -3.39 12.07
N ARG A 19 19.00 -4.03 13.04
CA ARG A 19 18.34 -4.54 14.25
C ARG A 19 17.74 -3.41 15.08
N MET A 20 18.44 -2.30 15.26
CA MET A 20 17.92 -1.15 16.01
C MET A 20 16.73 -0.51 15.32
N VAL A 21 16.79 -0.32 14.00
CA VAL A 21 15.66 0.17 13.23
C VAL A 21 14.49 -0.80 13.31
N ASN A 22 14.72 -2.12 13.36
CA ASN A 22 13.64 -3.10 13.56
C ASN A 22 12.94 -2.97 14.92
N TYR A 23 13.64 -2.52 15.96
CA TYR A 23 12.99 -2.21 17.24
C TYR A 23 11.97 -1.07 17.14
N MET A 24 12.02 -0.22 16.11
CA MET A 24 10.96 0.75 15.83
C MET A 24 9.61 0.04 15.61
N SER A 25 9.61 -1.05 14.83
CA SER A 25 8.43 -1.87 14.59
C SER A 25 7.99 -2.56 15.87
N GLY A 26 8.92 -3.16 16.62
CA GLY A 26 8.62 -3.80 17.91
C GLY A 26 7.98 -2.83 18.92
N VAL A 27 8.52 -1.60 19.05
CA VAL A 27 7.97 -0.56 19.94
C VAL A 27 6.61 -0.07 19.45
N SER A 28 6.44 0.14 18.15
CA SER A 28 5.15 0.54 17.56
C SER A 28 4.08 -0.54 17.81
N SER A 29 4.43 -1.80 17.61
CA SER A 29 3.55 -2.93 17.90
C SER A 29 3.23 -3.03 19.40
N ALA A 30 4.19 -2.84 20.30
CA ALA A 30 3.93 -2.81 21.75
C ALA A 30 2.94 -1.70 22.14
N PHE A 31 3.06 -0.50 21.56
CA PHE A 31 2.08 0.56 21.77
C PHE A 31 0.71 0.23 21.16
N THR A 32 0.67 -0.44 20.01
CA THR A 32 -0.58 -0.96 19.43
C THR A 32 -1.32 -1.84 20.44
N ILE A 33 -0.62 -2.80 21.06
CA ILE A 33 -1.18 -3.70 22.08
C ILE A 33 -1.62 -2.93 23.33
N LEU A 34 -0.86 -1.92 23.77
CA LEU A 34 -1.25 -1.06 24.89
C LEU A 34 -2.57 -0.32 24.62
N PHE A 35 -2.69 0.34 23.47
CA PHE A 35 -3.90 1.07 23.08
C PHE A 35 -5.07 0.12 22.84
N MET A 36 -4.80 -1.08 22.35
CA MET A 36 -5.80 -2.14 22.24
C MET A 36 -6.35 -2.54 23.61
N PHE A 37 -5.47 -2.84 24.56
CA PHE A 37 -5.84 -3.17 25.94
C PHE A 37 -6.72 -2.08 26.57
N TRP A 38 -6.33 -0.81 26.43
CA TRP A 38 -7.15 0.31 26.91
C TRP A 38 -8.47 0.47 26.16
N THR A 39 -8.49 0.15 24.88
CA THR A 39 -9.72 0.17 24.06
C THR A 39 -10.69 -0.91 24.53
N ILE A 40 -10.25 -2.17 24.67
CA ILE A 40 -11.07 -3.28 25.15
C ILE A 40 -11.62 -2.99 26.54
N THR A 41 -10.77 -2.56 27.48
CA THR A 41 -11.20 -2.28 28.86
C THR A 41 -12.19 -1.11 28.93
N ASN A 42 -12.01 -0.06 28.11
CA ASN A 42 -12.96 1.06 28.00
C ASN A 42 -14.31 0.60 27.43
N LEU A 43 -14.30 -0.10 26.29
CA LEU A 43 -15.50 -0.60 25.62
C LEU A 43 -16.28 -1.54 26.53
N THR A 44 -15.61 -2.56 27.09
CA THR A 44 -16.21 -3.56 27.97
C THR A 44 -16.81 -2.92 29.23
N ARG A 45 -16.13 -1.92 29.82
CA ARG A 45 -16.66 -1.18 30.97
C ARG A 45 -17.96 -0.43 30.62
N LYS A 46 -18.09 0.12 29.42
CA LYS A 46 -19.31 0.81 28.97
C LYS A 46 -20.47 -0.15 28.73
N LEU A 47 -20.19 -1.36 28.25
CA LEU A 47 -21.21 -2.41 28.07
C LEU A 47 -21.89 -2.83 29.39
N ILE A 48 -21.30 -2.48 30.54
CA ILE A 48 -21.75 -2.95 31.86
C ILE A 48 -22.20 -1.83 32.79
N SER A 49 -22.03 -0.56 32.43
CA SER A 49 -22.24 0.57 33.36
C SER A 49 -23.69 0.72 33.82
N ASP A 50 -24.65 0.14 33.10
CA ASP A 50 -26.07 0.17 33.47
C ASP A 50 -26.45 -0.92 34.50
N SER A 51 -25.51 -1.77 34.93
CA SER A 51 -25.76 -2.99 35.72
C SER A 51 -25.34 -2.92 37.21
N GLY A 52 -25.59 -1.80 37.90
CA GLY A 52 -25.41 -1.67 39.36
C GLY A 52 -23.96 -1.45 39.84
N LYS A 53 -23.67 -1.70 41.12
CA LYS A 53 -22.35 -1.44 41.75
C LYS A 53 -21.22 -2.19 41.01
N PHE A 54 -20.13 -1.47 40.71
CA PHE A 54 -18.93 -2.02 40.07
C PHE A 54 -18.13 -2.85 41.09
N THR A 55 -18.19 -4.17 41.00
CA THR A 55 -17.54 -5.09 41.94
C THR A 55 -16.12 -5.47 41.49
N ASN A 56 -15.28 -5.93 42.41
CA ASN A 56 -13.94 -6.42 42.08
C ASN A 56 -13.97 -7.57 41.05
N SER A 57 -14.97 -8.46 41.10
CA SER A 57 -15.11 -9.53 40.10
C SER A 57 -15.38 -9.00 38.69
N LYS A 58 -16.20 -7.94 38.56
CA LYS A 58 -16.41 -7.26 37.27
C LYS A 58 -15.14 -6.57 36.80
N ALA A 59 -14.39 -5.93 37.71
CA ALA A 59 -13.11 -5.33 37.40
C ALA A 59 -12.13 -6.38 36.85
N MET A 60 -11.98 -7.52 37.55
CA MET A 60 -11.12 -8.63 37.09
C MET A 60 -11.54 -9.16 35.73
N ALA A 61 -12.84 -9.35 35.47
CA ALA A 61 -13.32 -9.79 34.16
C ALA A 61 -13.04 -8.76 33.05
N VAL A 62 -13.19 -7.46 33.32
CA VAL A 62 -12.83 -6.40 32.36
C VAL A 62 -11.32 -6.38 32.07
N PHE A 63 -10.49 -6.51 33.09
CA PHE A 63 -9.03 -6.61 32.92
C PHE A 63 -8.64 -7.87 32.14
N GLY A 64 -9.24 -9.02 32.47
CA GLY A 64 -9.03 -10.28 31.77
C GLY A 64 -9.41 -10.20 30.30
N SER A 65 -10.53 -9.53 29.98
CA SER A 65 -10.96 -9.25 28.61
C SER A 65 -9.91 -8.46 27.84
N GLY A 66 -9.36 -7.41 28.47
CA GLY A 66 -8.27 -6.63 27.91
C GLY A 66 -7.02 -7.45 27.63
N ILE A 67 -6.57 -8.25 28.61
CA ILE A 67 -5.35 -9.07 28.49
C ILE A 67 -5.49 -10.11 27.38
N VAL A 68 -6.58 -10.89 27.40
CA VAL A 68 -6.78 -11.98 26.44
C VAL A 68 -6.92 -11.43 25.02
N GLY A 69 -7.74 -10.40 24.80
CA GLY A 69 -7.91 -9.82 23.46
C GLY A 69 -6.63 -9.17 22.93
N ALA A 70 -5.90 -8.43 23.78
CA ALA A 70 -4.64 -7.79 23.39
C ALA A 70 -3.56 -8.83 23.06
N LEU A 71 -3.39 -9.86 23.88
CA LEU A 71 -2.41 -10.92 23.61
C LEU A 71 -2.81 -11.82 22.44
N ALA A 72 -4.11 -12.05 22.21
CA ALA A 72 -4.56 -12.79 21.03
C ALA A 72 -4.14 -12.07 19.74
N PHE A 73 -4.19 -10.74 19.72
CA PHE A 73 -3.67 -9.96 18.61
C PHE A 73 -2.13 -9.95 18.55
N THR A 74 -1.44 -9.83 19.69
CA THR A 74 0.03 -9.92 19.77
C THR A 74 0.57 -11.14 19.04
N PHE A 75 -0.08 -12.28 19.25
CA PHE A 75 0.34 -13.57 18.70
C PHE A 75 -0.41 -13.97 17.43
N SER A 76 -1.16 -13.06 16.82
CA SER A 76 -1.76 -13.30 15.50
C SER A 76 -0.68 -13.23 14.41
N ASP A 77 -0.76 -14.16 13.46
CA ASP A 77 0.27 -14.40 12.43
C ASP A 77 0.70 -13.12 11.71
N SER A 78 -0.23 -12.44 11.02
CA SER A 78 0.10 -11.26 10.22
C SER A 78 0.57 -10.07 11.07
N PHE A 79 0.06 -9.91 12.30
CA PHE A 79 0.49 -8.80 13.17
C PHE A 79 1.88 -9.04 13.75
N TRP A 80 2.18 -10.27 14.20
CA TRP A 80 3.51 -10.60 14.71
C TRP A 80 4.54 -10.52 13.60
N PHE A 81 4.22 -11.00 12.40
CA PHE A 81 5.09 -10.86 11.23
C PHE A 81 5.48 -9.40 10.97
N ASN A 82 4.51 -8.48 11.01
CA ASN A 82 4.74 -7.03 10.90
C ASN A 82 5.58 -6.46 12.05
N ALA A 83 5.50 -7.04 13.25
CA ALA A 83 6.24 -6.56 14.43
C ALA A 83 7.73 -6.87 14.39
N VAL A 84 8.15 -7.87 13.61
CA VAL A 84 9.55 -8.32 13.47
C VAL A 84 10.20 -7.91 12.15
N GLU A 85 9.53 -7.06 11.36
CA GLU A 85 10.06 -6.48 10.13
C GLU A 85 10.07 -4.94 10.17
N THR A 86 11.04 -4.35 9.49
CA THR A 86 11.20 -2.89 9.45
C THR A 86 10.37 -2.30 8.32
N GLU A 87 9.06 -2.19 8.55
CA GLU A 87 8.09 -1.65 7.59
C GLU A 87 7.15 -0.63 8.24
N VAL A 88 6.42 0.11 7.42
CA VAL A 88 5.48 1.14 7.90
C VAL A 88 4.24 0.56 8.59
N TYR A 89 3.95 -0.73 8.43
CA TYR A 89 2.69 -1.36 8.85
C TYR A 89 2.55 -1.52 10.37
N ALA A 90 3.63 -1.76 11.09
CA ALA A 90 3.63 -1.77 12.55
C ALA A 90 3.24 -0.39 13.11
N MET A 91 3.80 0.67 12.53
CA MET A 91 3.47 2.04 12.89
C MET A 91 2.07 2.45 12.44
N ALA A 92 1.61 1.97 11.28
CA ALA A 92 0.23 2.15 10.83
C ALA A 92 -0.77 1.55 11.83
N SER A 93 -0.48 0.35 12.33
CA SER A 93 -1.29 -0.32 13.35
C SER A 93 -1.33 0.47 14.65
N PHE A 94 -0.18 1.03 15.07
CA PHE A 94 -0.11 1.92 16.23
C PHE A 94 -0.99 3.14 16.06
N ILE A 95 -0.87 3.85 14.94
CA ILE A 95 -1.65 5.06 14.67
C ILE A 95 -3.15 4.75 14.61
N MET A 96 -3.56 3.63 14.00
CA MET A 96 -4.95 3.18 14.00
C MET A 96 -5.48 2.91 15.42
N ALA A 97 -4.74 2.17 16.23
CA ALA A 97 -5.13 1.87 17.61
C ALA A 97 -5.20 3.13 18.47
N LEU A 98 -4.22 4.04 18.32
CA LEU A 98 -4.19 5.34 18.97
C LEU A 98 -5.39 6.21 18.58
N LEU A 99 -5.72 6.29 17.29
CA LEU A 99 -6.84 7.09 16.78
C LEU A 99 -8.19 6.57 17.31
N LEU A 100 -8.42 5.25 17.30
CA LEU A 100 -9.62 4.67 17.87
C LEU A 100 -9.73 4.97 19.38
N TRP A 101 -8.63 4.78 20.12
CA TRP A 101 -8.58 5.08 21.55
C TRP A 101 -8.80 6.57 21.84
N LEU A 102 -8.19 7.47 21.06
CA LEU A 102 -8.41 8.91 21.17
C LEU A 102 -9.85 9.29 20.85
N GLY A 103 -10.49 8.63 19.87
CA GLY A 103 -11.92 8.78 19.59
C GLY A 103 -12.80 8.41 20.78
N LEU A 104 -12.50 7.28 21.44
CA LEU A 104 -13.18 6.90 22.68
C LEU A 104 -12.94 7.93 23.80
N LYS A 105 -11.70 8.40 23.98
CA LYS A 105 -11.38 9.46 24.96
C LYS A 105 -12.11 10.77 24.66
N TRP A 106 -12.21 11.16 23.40
CA TRP A 106 -12.94 12.36 23.00
C TRP A 106 -14.42 12.23 23.32
N THR A 107 -15.04 11.11 22.94
CA THR A 107 -16.47 10.85 23.19
C THR A 107 -16.81 10.73 24.67
N ASP A 108 -15.89 10.27 25.50
CA ASP A 108 -16.02 10.21 26.95
C ASP A 108 -15.99 11.60 27.62
N ASN A 109 -15.42 12.59 26.95
CA ASN A 109 -15.18 13.93 27.51
C ASN A 109 -15.86 15.04 26.67
N LEU A 110 -16.92 14.74 25.91
CA LEU A 110 -17.59 15.75 25.07
C LEU A 110 -18.18 16.91 25.87
N ASP A 111 -18.58 16.65 27.10
CA ASP A 111 -19.19 17.65 27.98
C ASP A 111 -18.17 18.38 28.87
N ASP A 112 -16.89 18.00 28.82
CA ASP A 112 -15.80 18.70 29.51
C ASP A 112 -15.48 20.02 28.77
N PRO A 113 -15.34 21.16 29.48
CA PRO A 113 -14.87 22.43 28.91
C PRO A 113 -13.61 22.31 28.02
N ARG A 114 -12.72 21.35 28.27
CA ARG A 114 -11.52 21.09 27.47
C ARG A 114 -11.60 19.84 26.58
N GLY A 115 -12.77 19.25 26.40
CA GLY A 115 -12.99 18.03 25.61
C GLY A 115 -12.49 18.14 24.16
N ASN A 116 -12.59 19.31 23.54
CA ASN A 116 -12.15 19.53 22.15
C ASN A 116 -10.63 19.39 21.94
N ARG A 117 -9.80 19.34 22.99
CA ARG A 117 -8.37 19.06 22.84
C ARG A 117 -8.11 17.70 22.16
N TYR A 118 -9.00 16.73 22.37
CA TYR A 118 -8.85 15.41 21.79
C TYR A 118 -9.09 15.42 20.28
N ILE A 119 -10.06 16.18 19.75
CA ILE A 119 -10.24 16.29 18.30
C ILE A 119 -9.10 17.06 17.62
N ILE A 120 -8.49 18.03 18.31
CA ILE A 120 -7.28 18.71 17.83
C ILE A 120 -6.11 17.71 17.75
N LEU A 121 -5.91 16.90 18.79
CA LEU A 121 -4.89 15.85 18.81
C LEU A 121 -5.16 14.77 17.75
N ILE A 122 -6.41 14.33 17.58
CA ILE A 122 -6.82 13.41 16.50
C ILE A 122 -6.45 14.02 15.15
N SER A 123 -6.71 15.31 14.94
CA SER A 123 -6.35 15.99 13.69
C SER A 123 -4.85 16.00 13.43
N PHE A 124 -4.03 16.20 14.47
CA PHE A 124 -2.56 16.08 14.37
C PHE A 124 -2.11 14.66 14.00
N VAL A 125 -2.64 13.65 14.70
CA VAL A 125 -2.30 12.25 14.44
C VAL A 125 -2.77 11.81 13.03
N VAL A 126 -3.92 12.29 12.58
CA VAL A 126 -4.39 12.17 11.18
C VAL A 126 -3.47 12.90 10.22
N GLY A 127 -2.83 14.00 10.60
CA GLY A 127 -1.78 14.64 9.79
C GLY A 127 -0.51 13.78 9.69
N LEU A 128 -0.15 13.06 10.75
CA LEU A 128 1.03 12.18 10.75
C LEU A 128 0.86 10.94 9.86
N THR A 129 -0.37 10.49 9.60
CA THR A 129 -0.61 9.31 8.75
C THR A 129 -0.07 9.51 7.33
N PHE A 130 -0.01 10.75 6.84
CA PHE A 130 0.62 11.03 5.55
C PHE A 130 2.08 10.59 5.54
N GLY A 131 2.83 10.91 6.60
CA GLY A 131 4.26 10.56 6.77
C GLY A 131 4.54 9.09 7.11
N ILE A 132 3.49 8.30 7.33
CA ILE A 132 3.61 6.91 7.80
C ILE A 132 2.90 5.97 6.82
N GLN A 133 1.57 5.94 6.88
CA GLN A 133 0.71 5.11 6.06
C GLN A 133 -0.75 5.59 6.14
N PHE A 134 -1.45 5.59 5.01
CA PHE A 134 -2.80 6.12 4.86
C PHE A 134 -3.89 5.29 5.56
N MET A 135 -3.59 4.07 6.00
CA MET A 135 -4.53 3.23 6.75
C MET A 135 -5.07 3.91 8.01
N GLY A 136 -4.31 4.83 8.63
CA GLY A 136 -4.81 5.60 9.77
C GLY A 136 -6.07 6.42 9.48
N PHE A 137 -6.31 6.83 8.21
CA PHE A 137 -7.55 7.53 7.84
C PHE A 137 -8.79 6.66 8.01
N LEU A 138 -8.66 5.34 7.95
CA LEU A 138 -9.77 4.39 8.06
C LEU A 138 -10.38 4.37 9.47
N ALA A 139 -9.74 4.98 10.46
CA ALA A 139 -10.33 5.20 11.79
C ALA A 139 -11.32 6.37 11.83
N ILE A 140 -11.22 7.33 10.89
CA ILE A 140 -12.09 8.53 10.86
C ILE A 140 -13.57 8.15 10.85
N PRO A 141 -14.02 7.16 10.03
CA PRO A 141 -15.42 6.80 10.03
C PRO A 141 -15.97 6.37 11.38
N SER A 142 -15.23 5.50 12.05
CA SER A 142 -15.57 4.96 13.36
C SER A 142 -15.62 6.04 14.43
N ILE A 143 -14.65 6.96 14.43
CA ILE A 143 -14.62 8.09 15.37
C ILE A 143 -15.83 9.01 15.16
N GLY A 144 -16.17 9.32 13.90
CA GLY A 144 -17.34 10.12 13.54
C GLY A 144 -18.65 9.48 14.01
N LEU A 145 -18.78 8.16 13.87
CA LEU A 145 -19.94 7.40 14.34
C LEU A 145 -20.02 7.32 15.87
N LEU A 146 -18.88 7.14 16.56
CA LEU A 146 -18.82 7.20 18.03
C LEU A 146 -19.31 8.57 18.54
N TYR A 147 -18.87 9.66 17.89
CA TYR A 147 -19.35 11.00 18.20
C TYR A 147 -20.86 11.13 17.95
N TYR A 148 -21.33 10.68 16.78
CA TYR A 148 -22.74 10.75 16.42
C TYR A 148 -23.63 10.03 17.45
N PHE A 149 -23.31 8.78 17.79
CA PHE A 149 -24.10 8.00 18.74
C PHE A 149 -24.07 8.55 20.16
N LYS A 150 -22.98 9.22 20.55
CA LYS A 150 -22.88 9.88 21.86
C LYS A 150 -23.66 11.19 21.90
N LYS A 151 -23.61 11.99 20.83
CA LYS A 151 -24.23 13.32 20.76
C LYS A 151 -25.73 13.26 20.50
N TYR A 152 -26.17 12.38 19.62
CA TYR A 152 -27.56 12.25 19.19
C TYR A 152 -28.23 11.07 19.89
N LYS A 153 -29.16 11.35 20.81
CA LYS A 153 -29.85 10.32 21.61
C LYS A 153 -30.79 9.45 20.77
N THR A 154 -31.50 10.07 19.81
CA THR A 154 -32.44 9.39 18.91
C THR A 154 -31.79 9.10 17.56
N THR A 155 -31.77 7.82 17.17
CA THR A 155 -31.22 7.36 15.90
C THR A 155 -32.37 6.91 15.00
N THR A 156 -32.74 7.74 14.02
CA THR A 156 -33.68 7.36 12.95
C THR A 156 -32.91 6.84 11.75
N VAL A 157 -33.53 6.01 10.89
CA VAL A 157 -32.89 5.51 9.65
C VAL A 157 -32.34 6.66 8.81
N LYS A 158 -33.13 7.74 8.64
CA LYS A 158 -32.70 8.94 7.90
C LYS A 158 -31.46 9.59 8.51
N ASN A 159 -31.46 9.88 9.81
CA ASN A 159 -30.33 10.56 10.46
C ASN A 159 -29.08 9.67 10.49
N PHE A 160 -29.28 8.35 10.62
CA PHE A 160 -28.21 7.37 10.58
C PHE A 160 -27.55 7.29 9.19
N LEU A 161 -28.34 7.22 8.11
CA LEU A 161 -27.80 7.23 6.75
C LEU A 161 -27.05 8.53 6.47
N VAL A 162 -27.62 9.68 6.86
CA VAL A 162 -26.96 10.99 6.74
C VAL A 162 -25.64 11.03 7.53
N ALA A 163 -25.60 10.49 8.75
CA ALA A 163 -24.38 10.43 9.54
C ALA A 163 -23.27 9.62 8.85
N ASN A 164 -23.60 8.43 8.30
CA ASN A 164 -22.64 7.63 7.55
C ASN A 164 -22.13 8.38 6.30
N ILE A 165 -23.02 9.03 5.53
CA ILE A 165 -22.64 9.82 4.35
C ILE A 165 -21.72 10.98 4.72
N ILE A 166 -22.02 11.73 5.79
CA ILE A 166 -21.19 12.85 6.26
C ILE A 166 -19.80 12.33 6.63
N VAL A 167 -19.75 11.25 7.37
CA VAL A 167 -18.52 10.68 7.90
C VAL A 167 -17.63 10.12 6.77
N VAL A 168 -18.22 9.45 5.77
CA VAL A 168 -17.50 9.03 4.55
C VAL A 168 -17.08 10.25 3.72
N SER A 169 -17.90 11.29 3.64
CA SER A 169 -17.54 12.55 2.97
C SER A 169 -16.35 13.22 3.65
N ILE A 170 -16.27 13.19 4.99
CA ILE A 170 -15.12 13.70 5.75
C ILE A 170 -13.87 12.87 5.44
N LEU A 171 -13.97 11.54 5.43
CA LEU A 171 -12.85 10.67 5.02
C LEU A 171 -12.37 11.04 3.61
N MET A 172 -13.29 11.15 2.64
CA MET A 172 -12.95 11.49 1.25
C MET A 172 -12.40 12.90 1.13
N LEU A 173 -12.90 13.86 1.90
CA LEU A 173 -12.35 15.21 1.96
C LEU A 173 -10.94 15.19 2.55
N VAL A 174 -10.72 14.55 3.69
CA VAL A 174 -9.38 14.47 4.29
C VAL A 174 -8.42 13.70 3.40
N TYR A 175 -8.86 12.65 2.71
CA TYR A 175 -8.02 11.88 1.80
C TYR A 175 -7.71 12.64 0.50
N LYS A 176 -8.74 13.11 -0.22
CA LYS A 176 -8.63 13.74 -1.54
C LYS A 176 -8.22 15.21 -1.49
N PHE A 177 -8.73 15.97 -0.50
CA PHE A 177 -8.55 17.43 -0.41
C PHE A 177 -7.28 17.84 0.36
N SER A 178 -6.69 16.97 1.16
CA SER A 178 -5.57 17.34 2.03
C SER A 178 -4.27 17.64 1.28
N LEU A 179 -3.68 16.66 0.59
CA LEU A 179 -2.26 16.73 0.25
C LEU A 179 -2.03 17.06 -1.22
N THR A 180 -2.76 16.41 -2.13
CA THR A 180 -2.62 16.66 -3.56
C THR A 180 -2.87 18.13 -3.89
N TYR A 181 -3.89 18.76 -3.30
CA TYR A 181 -4.19 20.16 -3.57
C TYR A 181 -3.23 21.12 -2.90
N VAL A 182 -2.78 20.83 -1.68
CA VAL A 182 -1.76 21.63 -1.02
C VAL A 182 -0.48 21.60 -1.85
N LEU A 183 0.04 20.42 -2.21
CA LEU A 183 1.23 20.31 -3.06
C LEU A 183 1.04 20.93 -4.45
N LYS A 184 -0.14 20.76 -5.08
CA LYS A 184 -0.47 21.44 -6.35
C LYS A 184 -0.40 22.96 -6.22
N LEU A 185 -0.90 23.50 -5.12
CA LEU A 185 -0.91 24.93 -4.86
C LEU A 185 0.51 25.47 -4.57
N PHE A 186 1.34 24.71 -3.86
CA PHE A 186 2.76 25.01 -3.72
C PHE A 186 3.52 24.94 -5.06
N GLY A 187 3.33 23.88 -5.85
CA GLY A 187 3.96 23.75 -7.17
C GLY A 187 3.48 24.81 -8.17
N TRP A 188 2.19 25.15 -8.16
CA TRP A 188 1.64 26.24 -8.98
C TRP A 188 2.23 27.59 -8.57
N SER A 189 2.27 27.89 -7.26
CA SER A 189 2.85 29.13 -6.73
C SER A 189 4.31 29.25 -7.14
N GLU A 190 5.07 28.17 -6.99
CA GLU A 190 6.46 28.08 -7.44
C GLU A 190 6.60 28.50 -8.90
N VAL A 191 5.93 27.83 -9.83
CA VAL A 191 6.04 28.17 -11.27
C VAL A 191 5.54 29.58 -11.58
N PHE A 192 4.45 30.03 -10.95
CA PHE A 192 3.89 31.37 -11.19
C PHE A 192 4.87 32.49 -10.80
N PHE A 193 5.43 32.44 -9.59
CA PHE A 193 6.33 33.49 -9.11
C PHE A 193 7.68 33.49 -9.84
N ILE A 194 8.19 32.31 -10.25
CA ILE A 194 9.43 32.23 -11.01
C ILE A 194 9.19 32.65 -12.47
N ASN A 195 8.27 32.01 -13.18
CA ASN A 195 8.13 32.21 -14.62
C ASN A 195 7.44 33.54 -15.00
N SER A 196 6.45 33.98 -14.22
CA SER A 196 5.65 35.17 -14.55
C SER A 196 6.15 36.45 -13.88
N ILE A 197 6.70 36.36 -12.66
CA ILE A 197 7.19 37.53 -11.91
C ILE A 197 8.72 37.68 -12.03
N GLY A 198 9.45 36.59 -12.25
CA GLY A 198 10.92 36.60 -12.37
C GLY A 198 11.65 36.54 -11.03
N LEU A 199 11.03 35.98 -9.99
CA LEU A 199 11.72 35.75 -8.71
C LEU A 199 12.67 34.55 -8.76
N PRO A 200 13.67 34.47 -7.86
CA PRO A 200 14.53 33.29 -7.75
C PRO A 200 13.77 32.02 -7.38
N PHE A 201 14.34 30.86 -7.71
CA PHE A 201 13.80 29.55 -7.31
C PHE A 201 13.49 29.46 -5.81
N ASN A 202 12.47 28.67 -5.47
CA ASN A 202 11.88 28.47 -4.15
C ASN A 202 11.12 29.68 -3.57
N SER A 203 11.14 30.86 -4.22
CA SER A 203 10.42 32.05 -3.73
C SER A 203 8.91 31.81 -3.67
N GLY A 204 8.33 31.14 -4.67
CA GLY A 204 6.90 30.86 -4.71
C GLY A 204 6.46 29.90 -3.60
N THR A 205 7.31 28.93 -3.27
CA THR A 205 7.13 28.03 -2.12
C THR A 205 7.17 28.79 -0.79
N ILE A 206 8.15 29.68 -0.59
CA ILE A 206 8.29 30.49 0.64
C ILE A 206 7.09 31.43 0.82
N ILE A 207 6.73 32.17 -0.23
CA ILE A 207 5.58 33.08 -0.21
C ILE A 207 4.31 32.31 0.17
N MET A 208 4.11 31.14 -0.41
CA MET A 208 2.96 30.32 -0.09
C MET A 208 2.97 29.87 1.38
N GLY A 209 4.10 29.42 1.90
CA GLY A 209 4.25 29.10 3.33
C GLY A 209 3.87 30.27 4.25
N LEU A 210 4.33 31.48 3.94
CA LEU A 210 3.98 32.69 4.68
C LEU A 210 2.48 33.04 4.60
N LEU A 211 1.86 32.84 3.43
CA LEU A 211 0.42 33.02 3.26
C LEU A 211 -0.39 32.04 4.12
N PHE A 212 0.03 30.78 4.21
CA PHE A 212 -0.59 29.81 5.12
C PHE A 212 -0.46 30.23 6.58
N ILE A 213 0.73 30.66 7.02
CA ILE A 213 0.96 31.15 8.39
C ILE A 213 0.06 32.36 8.68
N ALA A 214 0.01 33.33 7.77
CA ALA A 214 -0.83 34.51 7.89
C ALA A 214 -2.33 34.12 7.95
N ALA A 215 -2.78 33.21 7.07
CA ALA A 215 -4.16 32.74 7.05
C ALA A 215 -4.59 32.12 8.39
N PHE A 216 -3.77 31.21 8.95
CA PHE A 216 -4.05 30.64 10.28
C PHE A 216 -4.00 31.68 11.39
N TYR A 217 -3.01 32.58 11.38
CA TYR A 217 -2.90 33.65 12.37
C TYR A 217 -4.15 34.55 12.39
N TYR A 218 -4.58 35.04 11.22
CA TYR A 218 -5.76 35.89 11.11
C TYR A 218 -7.05 35.13 11.42
N ALA A 219 -7.20 33.88 10.96
CA ALA A 219 -8.37 33.05 11.26
C ALA A 219 -8.50 32.76 12.77
N LEU A 220 -7.40 32.43 13.46
CA LEU A 220 -7.38 32.22 14.90
C LEU A 220 -7.69 33.51 15.65
N ARG A 221 -7.10 34.63 15.24
CA ARG A 221 -7.36 35.95 15.86
C ARG A 221 -8.82 36.36 15.68
N TYR A 222 -9.37 36.22 14.47
CA TYR A 222 -10.75 36.58 14.15
C TYR A 222 -11.76 35.71 14.89
N THR A 223 -11.56 34.39 14.92
CA THR A 223 -12.47 33.47 15.63
C THR A 223 -12.42 33.67 17.14
N ARG A 224 -11.25 33.98 17.73
CA ARG A 224 -11.13 34.36 19.16
C ARG A 224 -11.80 35.69 19.47
N LYS A 225 -11.57 36.72 18.65
CA LYS A 225 -12.16 38.05 18.83
C LYS A 225 -13.69 38.02 18.82
N ASN A 226 -14.29 37.20 17.95
CA ASN A 226 -15.75 37.08 17.82
C ASN A 226 -16.35 35.95 18.68
N ASN A 227 -15.57 35.30 19.54
CA ASN A 227 -16.01 34.18 20.40
C ASN A 227 -16.64 32.99 19.62
N TYR A 228 -16.22 32.76 18.37
CA TYR A 228 -16.68 31.64 17.55
C TYR A 228 -15.94 30.35 17.91
N LYS A 229 -16.33 29.72 19.02
CA LYS A 229 -15.66 28.53 19.60
C LYS A 229 -15.54 27.36 18.62
N THR A 230 -16.62 27.02 17.92
CA THR A 230 -16.62 25.92 16.95
C THR A 230 -15.71 26.23 15.76
N ALA A 231 -15.80 27.45 15.21
CA ALA A 231 -14.93 27.89 14.13
C ALA A 231 -13.45 27.89 14.55
N ASN A 232 -13.14 28.37 15.76
CA ASN A 232 -11.79 28.32 16.29
C ASN A 232 -11.26 26.87 16.39
N THR A 233 -12.10 25.94 16.86
CA THR A 233 -11.75 24.51 16.92
C THR A 233 -11.49 23.94 15.52
N MET A 234 -12.32 24.27 14.53
CA MET A 234 -12.11 23.83 13.14
C MET A 234 -10.80 24.37 12.54
N VAL A 235 -10.48 25.64 12.79
CA VAL A 235 -9.21 26.24 12.36
C VAL A 235 -8.02 25.55 13.03
N LEU A 236 -8.10 25.26 14.33
CA LEU A 236 -7.07 24.52 15.05
C LEU A 236 -6.92 23.08 14.53
N CYS A 237 -8.00 22.39 14.21
CA CYS A 237 -7.95 21.05 13.63
C CYS A 237 -7.22 21.08 12.27
N GLY A 238 -7.56 22.03 11.39
CA GLY A 238 -6.86 22.20 10.11
C GLY A 238 -5.37 22.54 10.28
N MET A 239 -5.03 23.42 11.23
CA MET A 239 -3.64 23.78 11.54
C MET A 239 -2.83 22.58 12.04
N PHE A 240 -3.38 21.82 12.99
CA PHE A 240 -2.69 20.64 13.55
C PHE A 240 -2.61 19.49 12.53
N LEU A 241 -3.59 19.35 11.64
CA LEU A 241 -3.50 18.40 10.52
C LEU A 241 -2.32 18.75 9.60
N ILE A 242 -2.16 20.02 9.23
CA ILE A 242 -1.01 20.48 8.42
C ILE A 242 0.30 20.33 9.20
N LEU A 243 0.30 20.56 10.51
CA LEU A 243 1.47 20.36 11.37
C LEU A 243 1.89 18.89 11.45
N GLY A 244 0.96 17.93 11.46
CA GLY A 244 1.30 16.52 11.36
C GLY A 244 1.88 16.18 9.97
N PHE A 245 1.26 16.73 8.93
CA PHE A 245 1.72 16.58 7.55
C PHE A 245 3.13 17.13 7.31
N SER A 246 3.54 18.19 8.01
CA SER A 246 4.87 18.81 7.81
C SER A 246 6.05 17.85 8.01
N SER A 247 5.84 16.68 8.64
CA SER A 247 6.82 15.58 8.66
C SER A 247 7.31 15.15 7.27
N TRP A 248 6.51 15.37 6.21
CA TRP A 248 6.90 15.15 4.80
C TRP A 248 8.01 16.07 4.30
N LEU A 249 8.22 17.23 4.93
CA LEU A 249 9.29 18.16 4.54
C LEU A 249 10.68 17.53 4.66
N MET A 250 10.81 16.42 5.42
CA MET A 250 12.05 15.65 5.46
C MET A 250 12.49 15.15 4.08
N LEU A 251 11.55 14.83 3.18
CA LEU A 251 11.86 14.34 1.83
C LEU A 251 12.65 15.37 0.99
N PRO A 252 12.13 16.59 0.75
CA PRO A 252 12.90 17.60 0.01
C PRO A 252 14.16 18.03 0.76
N ILE A 253 14.15 18.11 2.09
CA ILE A 253 15.37 18.43 2.87
C ILE A 253 16.47 17.39 2.60
N ARG A 254 16.14 16.10 2.65
CA ARG A 254 17.07 15.00 2.37
C ARG A 254 17.52 15.00 0.90
N ALA A 255 16.61 15.23 -0.04
CA ALA A 255 16.93 15.27 -1.46
C ALA A 255 17.92 16.41 -1.79
N ASN A 256 17.73 17.60 -1.22
CA ASN A 256 18.67 18.73 -1.39
C ASN A 256 20.04 18.48 -0.77
N ALA A 257 20.16 17.54 0.18
CA ALA A 257 21.46 17.13 0.72
C ALA A 257 22.26 16.24 -0.26
N ASN A 258 21.69 15.88 -1.42
CA ASN A 258 22.38 15.17 -2.50
C ASN A 258 22.98 13.83 -2.09
N VAL A 259 22.32 13.13 -1.16
CA VAL A 259 22.69 11.81 -0.66
C VAL A 259 22.86 10.80 -1.80
N VAL A 260 23.66 9.74 -1.58
CA VAL A 260 24.01 8.75 -2.61
C VAL A 260 22.78 8.04 -3.14
N ILE A 261 21.88 7.60 -2.25
CA ILE A 261 20.57 7.04 -2.61
C ILE A 261 19.49 8.11 -2.47
N ASN A 262 19.10 8.71 -3.59
CA ASN A 262 18.09 9.78 -3.63
C ASN A 262 16.99 9.49 -4.67
N GLU A 263 16.21 8.43 -4.46
CA GLU A 263 15.17 8.00 -5.39
C GLU A 263 14.21 9.13 -5.77
N ASN A 264 13.96 9.30 -7.08
CA ASN A 264 13.13 10.35 -7.69
C ASN A 264 13.56 11.81 -7.45
N ASN A 265 14.57 12.04 -6.61
CA ASN A 265 15.08 13.37 -6.27
C ASN A 265 13.99 14.46 -6.04
N PRO A 266 13.09 14.31 -5.03
CA PRO A 266 12.01 15.26 -4.77
C PRO A 266 12.50 16.54 -4.06
N SER A 267 13.45 17.25 -4.67
CA SER A 267 14.20 18.38 -4.07
C SER A 267 13.43 19.71 -4.04
N ASP A 268 12.30 19.83 -4.72
CA ASP A 268 11.51 21.07 -4.78
C ASP A 268 10.00 20.78 -4.82
N ALA A 269 9.18 21.84 -4.81
CA ALA A 269 7.73 21.70 -4.73
C ALA A 269 7.11 20.94 -5.93
N ARG A 270 7.72 21.01 -7.13
CA ARG A 270 7.25 20.29 -8.32
C ARG A 270 7.70 18.84 -8.32
N SER A 271 8.99 18.58 -8.09
CA SER A 271 9.50 17.22 -8.00
C SER A 271 8.87 16.44 -6.83
N LEU A 272 8.59 17.10 -5.70
CA LEU A 272 7.83 16.51 -4.58
C LEU A 272 6.37 16.20 -4.94
N LEU A 273 5.71 17.06 -5.73
CA LEU A 273 4.35 16.79 -6.21
C LEU A 273 4.33 15.59 -7.18
N ALA A 274 5.28 15.52 -8.11
CA ALA A 274 5.43 14.40 -9.03
C ALA A 274 5.70 13.09 -8.29
N TYR A 275 6.58 13.12 -7.29
CA TYR A 275 6.86 12.01 -6.37
C TYR A 275 5.58 11.56 -5.64
N TYR A 276 4.83 12.50 -5.05
CA TYR A 276 3.59 12.18 -4.33
C TYR A 276 2.52 11.58 -5.26
N ASN A 277 2.37 12.11 -6.47
CA ASN A 277 1.43 11.62 -7.46
C ASN A 277 1.88 10.31 -8.11
N ARG A 278 3.09 9.82 -7.80
CA ARG A 278 3.65 8.60 -8.38
C ARG A 278 3.74 8.67 -9.91
N GLU A 279 4.07 9.84 -10.46
CA GLU A 279 4.08 10.08 -11.92
C GLU A 279 5.12 9.23 -12.70
N GLN A 280 6.06 8.59 -12.00
CA GLN A 280 6.98 7.60 -12.57
C GLN A 280 6.33 6.23 -12.84
N TYR A 281 5.17 5.94 -12.25
CA TYR A 281 4.47 4.67 -12.43
C TYR A 281 3.27 4.86 -13.36
N PRO A 282 2.89 3.84 -14.14
CA PRO A 282 1.63 3.84 -14.86
C PRO A 282 0.47 4.15 -13.92
N GLY A 283 -0.46 4.99 -14.37
CA GLY A 283 -1.65 5.31 -13.61
C GLY A 283 -2.43 4.04 -13.27
N VAL A 284 -2.82 3.88 -12.01
CA VAL A 284 -3.76 2.82 -11.63
C VAL A 284 -5.17 3.29 -11.94
N ASP A 285 -5.90 2.49 -12.72
CA ASP A 285 -7.29 2.79 -13.06
C ASP A 285 -8.17 2.85 -11.81
N SER A 286 -9.19 3.70 -11.87
CA SER A 286 -10.12 3.88 -10.77
C SER A 286 -10.87 2.58 -10.48
N PRO A 287 -11.06 2.21 -9.20
CA PRO A 287 -11.75 0.98 -8.88
C PRO A 287 -13.25 1.00 -9.21
N PHE A 288 -13.79 2.15 -9.60
CA PHE A 288 -15.19 2.31 -9.97
C PHE A 288 -15.43 2.34 -11.47
N TYR A 289 -14.46 2.84 -12.25
CA TYR A 289 -14.54 2.94 -13.70
C TYR A 289 -13.13 3.00 -14.29
N GLY A 290 -12.86 2.21 -15.31
CA GLY A 290 -11.52 2.11 -15.90
C GLY A 290 -11.42 0.97 -16.91
N THR A 291 -10.20 0.66 -17.29
CA THR A 291 -9.86 -0.26 -18.37
C THR A 291 -9.81 -1.70 -17.86
N TYR A 292 -10.33 -2.64 -18.65
CA TYR A 292 -10.17 -4.07 -18.38
C TYR A 292 -8.92 -4.62 -19.05
N TYR A 293 -8.40 -5.75 -18.56
CA TYR A 293 -7.22 -6.40 -19.14
C TYR A 293 -7.36 -6.73 -20.64
N SER A 294 -8.61 -6.88 -21.11
CA SER A 294 -8.95 -7.15 -22.51
C SER A 294 -8.52 -6.06 -23.49
N ASP A 295 -8.27 -4.84 -23.01
CA ASP A 295 -7.84 -3.70 -23.83
C ASP A 295 -6.51 -3.97 -24.58
N THR A 296 -5.64 -4.82 -24.01
CA THR A 296 -4.41 -5.27 -24.67
C THR A 296 -4.64 -6.00 -26.01
N PHE A 297 -5.87 -6.46 -26.26
CA PHE A 297 -6.26 -7.12 -27.50
C PHE A 297 -7.16 -6.26 -28.40
N ALA A 298 -7.49 -5.04 -27.96
CA ALA A 298 -8.37 -4.14 -28.67
C ALA A 298 -7.60 -3.34 -29.73
N THR A 299 -8.33 -2.75 -30.68
CA THR A 299 -7.74 -1.65 -31.47
C THR A 299 -7.47 -0.48 -30.54
N PRO A 300 -6.33 0.21 -30.65
CA PRO A 300 -6.06 1.31 -29.74
C PRO A 300 -7.08 2.44 -29.79
N GLY A 301 -7.21 3.16 -28.67
CA GLY A 301 -8.07 4.33 -28.55
C GLY A 301 -7.47 5.59 -29.19
N GLU A 302 -8.16 6.71 -28.99
CA GLU A 302 -7.63 8.03 -29.36
C GLU A 302 -6.40 8.36 -28.51
N ASP A 303 -5.42 9.05 -29.12
CA ASP A 303 -4.28 9.57 -28.38
C ASP A 303 -4.74 10.57 -27.32
N ILE A 304 -4.00 10.63 -26.22
CA ILE A 304 -4.28 11.47 -25.07
C ILE A 304 -3.03 12.24 -24.65
N ASP A 305 -3.26 13.44 -24.11
CA ASP A 305 -2.18 14.26 -23.56
C ASP A 305 -1.55 13.59 -22.32
N ASP A 306 -0.22 13.53 -22.28
CA ASP A 306 0.54 13.34 -21.05
C ASP A 306 0.52 14.63 -20.20
N LYS A 307 0.96 14.54 -18.95
CA LYS A 307 1.11 15.72 -18.09
C LYS A 307 2.37 16.49 -18.47
N PRO A 308 2.33 17.83 -18.51
CA PRO A 308 3.54 18.63 -18.70
C PRO A 308 4.48 18.43 -17.51
N LYS A 309 5.69 17.96 -17.78
CA LYS A 309 6.75 17.77 -16.80
C LYS A 309 7.64 18.99 -16.78
N TYR A 310 7.81 19.55 -15.59
CA TYR A 310 8.58 20.76 -15.36
C TYR A 310 9.94 20.42 -14.76
N GLU A 311 10.99 21.03 -15.32
CA GLU A 311 12.34 20.97 -14.78
C GLU A 311 12.87 22.40 -14.58
N LYS A 312 13.84 22.57 -13.68
CA LYS A 312 14.51 23.86 -13.46
C LYS A 312 15.59 24.06 -14.53
N ASP A 313 15.49 25.14 -15.28
CA ASP A 313 16.58 25.63 -16.11
C ASP A 313 17.35 26.70 -15.33
N GLU A 314 18.52 26.32 -14.82
CA GLU A 314 19.36 27.23 -14.03
C GLU A 314 19.96 28.37 -14.86
N VAL A 315 20.12 28.20 -16.17
CA VAL A 315 20.66 29.21 -17.08
C VAL A 315 19.61 30.27 -17.38
N LEU A 316 18.37 29.86 -17.65
CA LEU A 316 17.24 30.75 -17.88
C LEU A 316 16.63 31.29 -16.58
N GLY A 317 16.93 30.66 -15.43
CA GLY A 317 16.33 30.99 -14.14
C GLY A 317 14.83 30.72 -14.09
N LYS A 318 14.33 29.71 -14.83
CA LYS A 318 12.91 29.42 -15.02
C LYS A 318 12.60 27.93 -14.96
N TYR A 319 11.34 27.57 -14.77
CA TYR A 319 10.88 26.19 -14.99
C TYR A 319 10.46 26.02 -16.46
N ILE A 320 11.01 25.03 -17.15
CA ILE A 320 10.69 24.68 -18.55
C ILE A 320 9.91 23.37 -18.62
N ILE A 321 9.08 23.22 -19.64
CA ILE A 321 8.43 21.93 -19.95
C ILE A 321 9.41 21.10 -20.77
N VAL A 322 9.71 19.89 -20.31
CA VAL A 322 10.76 19.04 -20.92
C VAL A 322 10.21 17.93 -21.82
N ASN A 323 8.95 17.53 -21.65
CA ASN A 323 8.32 16.51 -22.47
C ASN A 323 7.39 17.08 -23.55
N LYS A 324 7.31 16.38 -24.67
CA LYS A 324 6.25 16.55 -25.66
C LYS A 324 5.02 15.80 -25.16
N TYR A 325 4.05 16.55 -24.64
CA TYR A 325 2.94 15.97 -23.89
C TYR A 325 1.61 15.94 -24.66
N ILE A 326 1.48 16.64 -25.78
CA ILE A 326 0.24 16.65 -26.58
C ILE A 326 0.19 15.35 -27.40
N ASP A 327 -0.94 14.64 -27.35
CA ASP A 327 -1.14 13.36 -28.06
C ASP A 327 0.04 12.38 -27.85
N ALA A 328 0.61 12.40 -26.64
CA ALA A 328 1.88 11.75 -26.34
C ALA A 328 1.71 10.26 -25.99
N MET A 329 0.52 9.88 -25.52
CA MET A 329 0.22 8.52 -25.11
C MET A 329 -0.99 8.00 -25.88
N GLN A 330 -0.95 6.71 -26.21
CA GLN A 330 -2.09 6.02 -26.78
C GLN A 330 -3.13 5.75 -25.69
N GLY A 331 -4.36 6.25 -25.88
CA GLY A 331 -5.45 6.03 -24.94
C GLY A 331 -6.05 4.62 -25.04
N PRO A 332 -6.72 4.15 -23.97
CA PRO A 332 -7.41 2.87 -23.98
C PRO A 332 -8.63 2.90 -24.92
N ASN A 333 -9.02 1.74 -25.42
CA ASN A 333 -10.22 1.58 -26.23
C ASN A 333 -11.47 1.78 -25.36
N LYS A 334 -12.37 2.69 -25.77
CA LYS A 334 -13.62 3.02 -25.05
C LYS A 334 -14.53 1.81 -24.84
N ASP A 335 -14.51 0.82 -25.74
CA ASP A 335 -15.32 -0.40 -25.65
C ASP A 335 -14.76 -1.40 -24.61
N HIS A 336 -13.49 -1.25 -24.23
CA HIS A 336 -12.82 -2.04 -23.19
C HIS A 336 -12.69 -1.31 -21.85
N GLN A 337 -13.46 -0.23 -21.69
CA GLN A 337 -13.64 0.47 -20.42
C GLN A 337 -15.04 0.21 -19.86
N GLY A 338 -15.14 0.18 -18.54
CA GLY A 338 -16.44 0.05 -17.91
C GLY A 338 -16.43 0.22 -16.41
N ILE A 339 -17.59 0.01 -15.82
CA ILE A 339 -17.76 0.08 -14.37
C ILE A 339 -17.18 -1.14 -13.68
N LEU A 340 -16.63 -0.93 -12.48
CA LEU A 340 -16.06 -2.00 -11.66
C LEU A 340 -14.97 -2.82 -12.39
N PRO A 341 -13.89 -2.19 -12.88
CA PRO A 341 -12.77 -2.90 -13.51
C PRO A 341 -11.97 -3.66 -12.44
N ARG A 342 -12.37 -4.90 -12.11
CA ARG A 342 -11.63 -5.76 -11.17
C ARG A 342 -10.54 -6.54 -11.88
N MET A 343 -10.82 -7.00 -13.09
CA MET A 343 -9.88 -7.69 -13.97
C MET A 343 -9.21 -6.67 -14.91
N TRP A 344 -8.32 -5.85 -14.35
CA TRP A 344 -7.76 -4.67 -15.05
C TRP A 344 -6.34 -4.89 -15.59
N SER A 345 -5.55 -5.77 -14.95
CA SER A 345 -4.13 -5.92 -15.27
C SER A 345 -3.88 -6.80 -16.50
N ASP A 346 -3.36 -6.20 -17.55
CA ASP A 346 -2.85 -6.84 -18.77
C ASP A 346 -1.80 -7.93 -18.48
N GLN A 347 -0.84 -7.66 -17.58
CA GLN A 347 0.20 -8.61 -17.14
C GLN A 347 -0.38 -9.86 -16.46
N ASN A 348 -1.65 -9.83 -16.07
CA ASN A 348 -2.34 -10.95 -15.45
C ASN A 348 -3.39 -11.60 -16.36
N ALA A 349 -3.44 -11.25 -17.64
CA ALA A 349 -4.40 -11.79 -18.61
C ALA A 349 -4.47 -13.32 -18.59
N GLU A 350 -3.31 -13.99 -18.64
CA GLU A 350 -3.23 -15.46 -18.58
C GLU A 350 -3.88 -16.02 -17.31
N ASN A 351 -3.55 -15.47 -16.14
CA ASN A 351 -4.12 -15.92 -14.87
C ASN A 351 -5.63 -15.66 -14.80
N TYR A 352 -6.11 -14.53 -15.32
CA TYR A 352 -7.54 -14.28 -15.43
C TYR A 352 -8.22 -15.34 -16.28
N MET A 353 -7.65 -15.67 -17.44
CA MET A 353 -8.23 -16.65 -18.36
C MET A 353 -8.22 -18.07 -17.79
N LYS A 354 -7.14 -18.42 -17.09
CA LYS A 354 -6.95 -19.72 -16.44
C LYS A 354 -7.96 -19.99 -15.34
N PHE A 355 -8.22 -19.02 -14.46
CA PHE A 355 -9.01 -19.22 -13.25
C PHE A 355 -10.44 -18.67 -13.34
N PHE A 356 -10.71 -17.73 -14.23
CA PHE A 356 -12.02 -17.05 -14.36
C PHE A 356 -12.67 -17.23 -15.74
N GLY A 357 -12.05 -18.01 -16.62
CA GLY A 357 -12.59 -18.39 -17.92
C GLY A 357 -11.95 -17.63 -19.09
N PRO A 358 -11.88 -18.26 -20.28
CA PRO A 358 -11.23 -17.67 -21.44
C PRO A 358 -11.91 -16.37 -21.88
N ILE A 359 -11.13 -15.46 -22.43
CA ILE A 359 -11.68 -14.25 -23.04
C ILE A 359 -12.48 -14.60 -24.29
N GLU A 360 -13.65 -13.97 -24.41
CA GLU A 360 -14.53 -14.13 -25.55
C GLU A 360 -14.11 -13.21 -26.70
N PHE A 361 -14.23 -13.71 -27.92
CA PHE A 361 -13.99 -12.94 -29.14
C PHE A 361 -14.88 -13.41 -30.27
N ARG A 362 -15.13 -12.51 -31.23
CA ARG A 362 -15.98 -12.73 -32.41
C ARG A 362 -15.20 -12.41 -33.67
N GLN A 363 -15.58 -13.00 -34.80
CA GLN A 363 -15.03 -12.59 -36.09
C GLN A 363 -15.63 -11.24 -36.50
N LYS A 364 -14.80 -10.33 -37.00
CA LYS A 364 -15.23 -9.05 -37.59
C LYS A 364 -15.87 -9.24 -38.96
N THR A 365 -15.43 -10.28 -39.69
CA THR A 365 -15.92 -10.60 -41.04
C THR A 365 -16.30 -12.07 -41.13
N SER A 366 -17.35 -12.40 -41.87
CA SER A 366 -17.80 -13.77 -42.04
C SER A 366 -16.82 -14.56 -42.92
N ASN A 367 -16.03 -15.45 -42.31
CA ASN A 367 -15.11 -16.34 -43.01
C ASN A 367 -15.23 -17.77 -42.44
N ALA A 368 -15.62 -18.74 -43.27
CA ALA A 368 -15.86 -20.11 -42.84
C ALA A 368 -14.59 -20.84 -42.35
N GLU A 369 -13.42 -20.53 -42.92
CA GLU A 369 -12.15 -21.10 -42.48
C GLU A 369 -11.75 -20.55 -41.12
N LEU A 370 -11.90 -19.23 -40.93
CA LEU A 370 -11.66 -18.59 -39.63
C LEU A 370 -12.63 -19.11 -38.57
N GLN A 371 -13.91 -19.27 -38.87
CA GLN A 371 -14.87 -19.90 -37.95
C GLN A 371 -14.44 -21.30 -37.52
N LYS A 372 -13.93 -22.10 -38.47
CA LYS A 372 -13.42 -23.44 -38.16
C LYS A 372 -12.18 -23.38 -37.26
N ALA A 373 -11.25 -22.47 -37.53
CA ALA A 373 -10.07 -22.26 -36.70
C ALA A 373 -10.44 -21.79 -35.28
N ILE A 374 -11.39 -20.85 -35.15
CA ILE A 374 -11.93 -20.38 -33.87
C ILE A 374 -12.59 -21.53 -33.10
N ALA A 375 -13.41 -22.35 -33.76
CA ALA A 375 -14.05 -23.50 -33.12
C ALA A 375 -13.01 -24.54 -32.66
N GLN A 376 -11.98 -24.77 -33.47
CA GLN A 376 -10.88 -25.68 -33.13
C GLN A 376 -10.09 -25.17 -31.92
N ILE A 377 -9.65 -23.92 -31.91
CA ILE A 377 -8.86 -23.38 -30.80
C ILE A 377 -9.66 -23.34 -29.49
N LYS A 378 -10.95 -22.96 -29.54
CA LYS A 378 -11.84 -22.98 -28.38
C LYS A 378 -12.05 -24.40 -27.84
N THR A 379 -12.20 -25.38 -28.73
CA THR A 379 -12.34 -26.80 -28.33
C THR A 379 -11.04 -27.34 -27.75
N ALA A 380 -9.90 -27.05 -28.38
CA ALA A 380 -8.58 -27.47 -27.92
C ALA A 380 -8.26 -26.88 -26.54
N TYR A 381 -8.56 -25.59 -26.33
CA TYR A 381 -8.41 -24.94 -25.03
C TYR A 381 -9.33 -25.57 -23.97
N ALA A 382 -10.61 -25.81 -24.30
CA ALA A 382 -11.55 -26.47 -23.39
C ALA A 382 -11.13 -27.90 -23.02
N ASN A 383 -10.43 -28.60 -23.93
CA ASN A 383 -9.87 -29.94 -23.69
C ASN A 383 -8.52 -29.90 -22.96
N GLY A 384 -7.91 -28.73 -22.76
CA GLY A 384 -6.56 -28.58 -22.18
C GLY A 384 -5.43 -28.99 -23.13
N GLU A 385 -5.68 -29.06 -24.44
CA GLU A 385 -4.67 -29.33 -25.48
C GLU A 385 -3.82 -28.09 -25.80
N VAL A 386 -4.32 -26.91 -25.46
CA VAL A 386 -3.72 -25.59 -25.72
C VAL A 386 -3.71 -24.81 -24.41
N ASP A 387 -2.60 -24.17 -24.09
CA ASP A 387 -2.46 -23.33 -22.88
C ASP A 387 -2.88 -21.87 -23.11
N GLU A 388 -2.87 -21.07 -22.04
CA GLU A 388 -3.28 -19.67 -22.09
C GLU A 388 -2.39 -18.83 -23.01
N GLU A 389 -1.09 -19.09 -23.04
CA GLU A 389 -0.12 -18.39 -23.88
C GLU A 389 -0.40 -18.64 -25.37
N GLN A 390 -0.63 -19.90 -25.74
CA GLN A 390 -0.98 -20.28 -27.12
C GLN A 390 -2.34 -19.73 -27.55
N TYR A 391 -3.34 -19.75 -26.66
CA TYR A 391 -4.67 -19.17 -26.94
C TYR A 391 -4.59 -17.65 -27.14
N ILE A 392 -3.82 -16.94 -26.30
CA ILE A 392 -3.51 -15.53 -26.47
C ILE A 392 -2.72 -15.28 -27.76
N GLY A 393 -1.76 -16.15 -28.09
CA GLY A 393 -1.01 -16.11 -29.33
C GLY A 393 -1.92 -16.16 -30.56
N PHE A 394 -2.93 -17.04 -30.56
CA PHE A 394 -3.95 -17.08 -31.60
C PHE A 394 -4.72 -15.76 -31.72
N ILE A 395 -5.19 -15.19 -30.60
CA ILE A 395 -5.90 -13.91 -30.60
C ILE A 395 -5.04 -12.80 -31.21
N ARG A 396 -3.77 -12.72 -30.80
CA ARG A 396 -2.83 -11.71 -31.30
C ARG A 396 -2.54 -11.88 -32.79
N GLN A 397 -2.36 -13.13 -33.24
CA GLN A 397 -2.08 -13.44 -34.65
C GLN A 397 -3.25 -13.06 -35.57
N PHE A 398 -4.49 -13.22 -35.11
CA PHE A 398 -5.70 -12.95 -35.89
C PHE A 398 -6.42 -11.65 -35.47
N SER A 399 -5.74 -10.73 -34.77
CA SER A 399 -6.34 -9.51 -34.19
C SER A 399 -7.03 -8.59 -35.23
N GLU A 400 -6.54 -8.57 -36.47
CA GLU A 400 -7.18 -7.84 -37.58
C GLU A 400 -8.58 -8.39 -37.91
N TYR A 401 -8.80 -9.69 -37.72
CA TYR A 401 -10.05 -10.39 -38.07
C TYR A 401 -10.93 -10.68 -36.84
N LEU A 402 -10.37 -10.56 -35.64
CA LEU A 402 -11.06 -10.84 -34.38
C LEU A 402 -11.40 -9.55 -33.63
N GLU A 403 -12.56 -9.54 -33.02
CA GLU A 403 -13.03 -8.53 -32.08
C GLU A 403 -13.17 -9.18 -30.71
N VAL A 404 -12.25 -8.82 -29.81
CA VAL A 404 -12.28 -9.28 -28.42
C VAL A 404 -13.41 -8.57 -27.68
N GLN A 405 -14.14 -9.29 -26.84
CA GLN A 405 -15.19 -8.73 -26.01
C GLN A 405 -14.64 -8.46 -24.60
N PRO A 406 -14.97 -7.32 -23.98
CA PRO A 406 -14.55 -7.04 -22.61
C PRO A 406 -15.21 -8.02 -21.61
N PRO A 407 -14.58 -8.27 -20.45
CA PRO A 407 -15.21 -9.01 -19.37
C PRO A 407 -16.52 -8.35 -18.95
N SER A 408 -17.53 -9.16 -18.66
CA SER A 408 -18.81 -8.65 -18.18
C SER A 408 -18.68 -8.10 -16.75
N ILE A 409 -19.67 -7.32 -16.32
CA ILE A 409 -19.78 -6.88 -14.91
C ILE A 409 -19.84 -8.09 -13.98
N TRP A 410 -20.47 -9.20 -14.40
CA TRP A 410 -20.57 -10.41 -13.60
C TRP A 410 -19.24 -11.16 -13.49
N ASP A 411 -18.40 -11.17 -14.52
CA ASP A 411 -17.04 -11.74 -14.42
C ASP A 411 -16.21 -10.99 -13.39
N ASN A 412 -16.31 -9.65 -13.40
CA ASN A 412 -15.68 -8.79 -12.41
C ASN A 412 -16.24 -9.02 -10.99
N ILE A 413 -17.55 -9.17 -10.82
CA ILE A 413 -18.15 -9.50 -9.51
C ILE A 413 -17.69 -10.88 -9.04
N ASN A 414 -17.66 -11.88 -9.93
CA ASN A 414 -17.20 -13.22 -9.61
C ASN A 414 -15.74 -13.20 -9.16
N TYR A 415 -14.86 -12.52 -9.90
CA TYR A 415 -13.47 -12.32 -9.51
C TYR A 415 -13.33 -11.61 -8.16
N MET A 416 -14.09 -10.55 -7.92
CA MET A 416 -14.09 -9.84 -6.64
C MET A 416 -14.49 -10.74 -5.47
N VAL A 417 -15.58 -11.49 -5.61
CA VAL A 417 -16.10 -12.33 -4.53
C VAL A 417 -15.20 -13.55 -4.29
N GLN A 418 -14.77 -14.24 -5.34
CA GLN A 418 -13.99 -15.47 -5.21
C GLN A 418 -12.51 -15.20 -4.89
N PHE A 419 -11.86 -14.29 -5.62
CA PHE A 419 -10.44 -14.00 -5.41
C PHE A 419 -10.24 -12.90 -4.37
N GLN A 420 -10.75 -11.69 -4.58
CA GLN A 420 -10.40 -10.54 -3.73
C GLN A 420 -10.98 -10.65 -2.32
N PHE A 421 -12.21 -11.10 -2.17
CA PHE A 421 -12.84 -11.28 -0.86
C PHE A 421 -12.64 -12.69 -0.31
N GLY A 422 -12.85 -13.73 -1.11
CA GLY A 422 -12.66 -15.12 -0.69
C GLY A 422 -11.20 -15.46 -0.42
N TYR A 423 -10.42 -15.55 -1.50
CA TYR A 423 -9.04 -16.04 -1.45
C TYR A 423 -8.06 -15.04 -0.80
N MET A 424 -8.20 -13.75 -1.04
CA MET A 424 -7.32 -12.76 -0.44
C MET A 424 -7.81 -12.39 0.96
N TYR A 425 -9.03 -11.91 1.15
CA TYR A 425 -9.45 -11.46 2.48
C TYR A 425 -9.74 -12.60 3.48
N TRP A 426 -10.69 -13.49 3.16
CA TRP A 426 -11.16 -14.49 4.13
C TRP A 426 -10.10 -15.56 4.44
N ARG A 427 -9.24 -15.93 3.48
CA ARG A 427 -8.13 -16.85 3.74
C ARG A 427 -7.17 -16.30 4.80
N TYR A 428 -6.71 -15.06 4.66
CA TYR A 428 -5.83 -14.43 5.65
C TYR A 428 -6.54 -14.13 6.98
N PHE A 429 -7.83 -13.81 6.95
CA PHE A 429 -8.63 -13.74 8.18
C PHE A 429 -8.61 -15.08 8.93
N MET A 430 -8.77 -16.20 8.21
CA MET A 430 -8.71 -17.54 8.80
C MET A 430 -7.30 -17.94 9.24
N TRP A 431 -6.24 -17.51 8.54
CA TRP A 431 -4.86 -17.69 9.01
C TRP A 431 -4.64 -17.13 10.41
N ASN A 432 -5.23 -15.98 10.70
CA ASN A 432 -5.04 -15.28 11.97
C ASN A 432 -5.90 -15.83 13.11
N PHE A 433 -7.05 -16.47 12.82
CA PHE A 433 -8.02 -16.88 13.86
C PHE A 433 -8.39 -18.37 13.87
N VAL A 434 -7.90 -19.15 12.91
CA VAL A 434 -8.10 -20.61 12.81
C VAL A 434 -6.78 -21.36 12.66
N GLY A 435 -5.86 -20.85 11.84
CA GLY A 435 -4.51 -21.38 11.65
C GLY A 435 -4.06 -21.38 10.19
N LYS A 436 -2.78 -21.69 9.95
CA LYS A 436 -2.07 -21.55 8.67
C LYS A 436 -1.49 -22.91 8.26
N GLN A 437 -1.64 -23.28 6.99
CA GLN A 437 -1.17 -24.57 6.49
C GLN A 437 0.36 -24.62 6.29
N ASN A 438 0.92 -23.56 5.70
CA ASN A 438 2.35 -23.38 5.46
C ASN A 438 2.65 -21.89 5.16
N ASP A 439 3.94 -21.56 5.08
CA ASP A 439 4.47 -20.23 4.76
C ASP A 439 4.74 -19.99 3.26
N VAL A 440 4.28 -20.90 2.39
CA VAL A 440 4.46 -20.81 0.94
C VAL A 440 3.32 -20.01 0.34
N GLN A 441 3.65 -19.00 -0.50
CA GLN A 441 2.63 -18.21 -1.17
C GLN A 441 1.74 -19.10 -2.05
N GLY A 442 0.42 -19.04 -1.80
CA GLY A 442 -0.55 -19.80 -2.56
C GLY A 442 -0.77 -19.23 -3.95
N ARG A 443 -0.95 -20.11 -4.95
CA ARG A 443 -1.37 -19.74 -6.31
C ARG A 443 -2.51 -20.64 -6.82
N TYR A 444 -3.54 -20.85 -5.99
CA TYR A 444 -4.57 -21.88 -6.19
C TYR A 444 -3.99 -23.29 -6.43
N ASN A 445 -2.85 -23.57 -5.80
CA ASN A 445 -2.08 -24.81 -5.94
C ASN A 445 -2.03 -25.63 -4.64
N GLY A 446 -2.94 -25.34 -3.69
CA GLY A 446 -3.00 -26.01 -2.39
C GLY A 446 -1.95 -25.57 -1.37
N ASN A 447 -1.18 -24.50 -1.66
CA ASN A 447 -0.30 -23.82 -0.70
C ASN A 447 -0.98 -22.58 -0.11
N GLY A 448 -0.51 -22.18 1.06
CA GLY A 448 -1.00 -20.97 1.72
C GLY A 448 -2.49 -21.03 2.07
N GLU A 449 -3.05 -22.20 2.33
CA GLU A 449 -4.42 -22.32 2.84
C GLU A 449 -4.48 -22.14 4.35
N TRP A 450 -5.68 -21.95 4.91
CA TRP A 450 -5.87 -22.03 6.36
C TRP A 450 -6.05 -23.48 6.81
N LEU A 451 -5.60 -23.77 8.02
CA LEU A 451 -5.64 -25.10 8.64
C LEU A 451 -6.15 -24.99 10.08
N SER A 452 -7.15 -25.78 10.46
CA SER A 452 -7.74 -25.68 11.80
C SER A 452 -7.11 -26.56 12.86
N GLY A 453 -6.57 -27.73 12.47
CA GLY A 453 -6.20 -28.80 13.39
C GLY A 453 -7.36 -29.73 13.74
N ILE A 454 -8.53 -29.55 13.12
CA ILE A 454 -9.68 -30.45 13.25
C ILE A 454 -9.74 -31.33 12.01
N GLY A 455 -9.27 -32.58 12.15
CA GLY A 455 -9.01 -33.50 11.04
C GLY A 455 -10.16 -33.66 10.05
N PHE A 456 -11.41 -33.73 10.51
CA PHE A 456 -12.56 -33.87 9.59
C PHE A 456 -12.83 -32.59 8.77
N ILE A 457 -12.65 -31.39 9.37
CA ILE A 457 -12.87 -30.11 8.68
C ILE A 457 -11.75 -29.90 7.66
N ASP A 458 -10.52 -30.13 8.08
CA ASP A 458 -9.35 -29.94 7.24
C ASP A 458 -9.36 -30.95 6.07
N SER A 459 -9.74 -32.20 6.32
CA SER A 459 -9.77 -33.24 5.28
C SER A 459 -10.82 -33.00 4.20
N LEU A 460 -11.93 -32.35 4.53
CA LEU A 460 -12.97 -31.98 3.55
C LEU A 460 -12.50 -30.89 2.58
N ARG A 461 -11.51 -30.07 2.96
CA ARG A 461 -11.00 -28.96 2.15
C ARG A 461 -9.65 -29.26 1.49
N LEU A 462 -8.73 -29.86 2.24
CA LEU A 462 -7.31 -30.00 1.88
C LEU A 462 -6.93 -31.45 1.57
N GLY A 463 -7.88 -32.40 1.68
CA GLY A 463 -7.59 -33.83 1.65
C GLY A 463 -6.97 -34.32 2.97
N SER A 464 -6.70 -35.62 3.04
CA SER A 464 -6.24 -36.28 4.26
C SER A 464 -5.06 -35.54 4.92
N GLN A 465 -5.22 -35.22 6.19
CA GLN A 465 -4.14 -34.67 7.02
C GLN A 465 -3.37 -35.75 7.79
N GLU A 466 -3.63 -37.03 7.47
CA GLU A 466 -2.90 -38.17 8.00
C GLU A 466 -1.77 -38.58 7.05
N ASN A 467 -0.65 -39.07 7.60
CA ASN A 467 0.50 -39.56 6.84
C ASN A 467 1.12 -38.53 5.85
N LEU A 468 1.16 -37.26 6.25
CA LEU A 468 1.77 -36.21 5.45
C LEU A 468 3.30 -36.41 5.31
N PRO A 469 3.91 -35.99 4.19
CA PRO A 469 5.36 -35.93 4.06
C PRO A 469 6.01 -35.10 5.17
N GLY A 470 7.22 -35.47 5.58
CA GLY A 470 7.96 -34.79 6.65
C GLY A 470 8.13 -33.29 6.42
N ASP A 471 8.36 -32.86 5.17
CA ASP A 471 8.53 -31.44 4.82
C ASP A 471 7.25 -30.61 5.02
N VAL A 472 6.08 -31.23 4.87
CA VAL A 472 4.78 -30.58 5.10
C VAL A 472 4.46 -30.57 6.59
N LEU A 473 4.69 -31.68 7.29
CA LEU A 473 4.39 -31.82 8.71
C LEU A 473 5.28 -30.93 9.58
N ASN A 474 6.55 -30.80 9.21
CA ASN A 474 7.55 -30.03 9.95
C ASN A 474 7.77 -28.61 9.38
N ASN A 475 6.91 -28.16 8.47
CA ASN A 475 6.93 -26.77 8.02
C ASN A 475 6.62 -25.87 9.22
N LYS A 476 7.52 -24.93 9.55
CA LYS A 476 7.35 -24.04 10.71
C LYS A 476 6.08 -23.19 10.63
N GLY A 477 5.67 -22.81 9.42
CA GLY A 477 4.42 -22.06 9.19
C GLY A 477 3.14 -22.91 9.29
N ARG A 478 3.21 -24.17 9.75
CA ARG A 478 2.03 -25.04 9.93
C ARG A 478 1.46 -24.87 11.34
N ASN A 479 0.49 -23.97 11.47
CA ASN A 479 -0.05 -23.52 12.77
C ASN A 479 -1.54 -23.87 12.89
N THR A 480 -1.98 -24.40 14.04
CA THR A 480 -3.39 -24.80 14.27
C THR A 480 -3.96 -24.23 15.57
N TYR A 481 -5.04 -23.45 15.48
CA TYR A 481 -5.67 -22.80 16.64
C TYR A 481 -7.05 -23.38 17.00
N PHE A 482 -7.50 -24.43 16.30
CA PHE A 482 -8.71 -25.20 16.61
C PHE A 482 -10.00 -24.35 16.67
N PHE A 483 -10.05 -23.27 15.88
CA PHE A 483 -11.13 -22.27 15.90
C PHE A 483 -11.33 -21.51 17.21
N LEU A 484 -10.49 -21.71 18.24
CA LEU A 484 -10.66 -21.11 19.56
C LEU A 484 -10.68 -19.57 19.51
N PRO A 485 -9.75 -18.89 18.80
CA PRO A 485 -9.80 -17.43 18.65
C PRO A 485 -11.06 -16.99 17.90
N LEU A 486 -11.41 -17.66 16.80
CA LEU A 486 -12.58 -17.34 15.99
C LEU A 486 -13.88 -17.43 16.80
N ILE A 487 -14.09 -18.54 17.52
CA ILE A 487 -15.28 -18.78 18.33
C ILE A 487 -15.40 -17.72 19.43
N LEU A 488 -14.30 -17.42 20.14
CA LEU A 488 -14.32 -16.41 21.20
C LEU A 488 -14.64 -15.01 20.64
N GLY A 489 -14.10 -14.67 19.46
CA GLY A 489 -14.43 -13.44 18.75
C GLY A 489 -15.90 -13.35 18.34
N ILE A 490 -16.47 -14.44 17.81
CA ILE A 490 -17.91 -14.50 17.48
C ILE A 490 -18.78 -14.33 18.73
N VAL A 491 -18.42 -14.98 19.85
CA VAL A 491 -19.11 -14.79 21.13
C VAL A 491 -19.08 -13.31 21.55
N GLY A 492 -17.94 -12.64 21.43
CA GLY A 492 -17.82 -11.22 21.75
C GLY A 492 -18.62 -10.32 20.82
N LEU A 493 -18.66 -10.63 19.52
CA LEU A 493 -19.46 -9.93 18.53
C LEU A 493 -20.96 -10.02 18.88
N VAL A 494 -21.47 -11.24 19.11
CA VAL A 494 -22.87 -11.48 19.49
C VAL A 494 -23.18 -10.83 20.84
N PHE A 495 -22.28 -10.91 21.81
CA PHE A 495 -22.46 -10.24 23.09
C PHE A 495 -22.54 -8.72 22.93
N GLN A 496 -21.67 -8.10 22.11
CA GLN A 496 -21.70 -6.66 21.89
C GLN A 496 -22.97 -6.22 21.15
N ILE A 497 -23.40 -6.95 20.11
CA ILE A 497 -24.58 -6.57 19.31
C ILE A 497 -25.86 -6.55 20.16
N THR A 498 -25.95 -7.47 21.13
CA THR A 498 -27.10 -7.58 22.05
C THR A 498 -27.08 -6.55 23.17
N LYS A 499 -25.90 -6.05 23.55
CA LYS A 499 -25.74 -5.08 24.66
C LYS A 499 -25.69 -3.63 24.20
N ASP A 500 -24.96 -3.34 23.14
CA ASP A 500 -24.81 -1.99 22.59
C ASP A 500 -24.64 -2.05 21.06
N PRO A 501 -25.75 -2.10 20.30
CA PRO A 501 -25.70 -2.15 18.84
C PRO A 501 -25.07 -0.89 18.21
N LYS A 502 -25.09 0.25 18.91
CA LYS A 502 -24.49 1.50 18.43
C LYS A 502 -22.96 1.43 18.50
N GLN A 503 -22.44 0.98 19.64
CA GLN A 503 -21.00 0.75 19.80
C GLN A 503 -20.51 -0.35 18.86
N PHE A 504 -21.28 -1.43 18.71
CA PHE A 504 -21.00 -2.48 17.73
C PHE A 504 -20.89 -1.90 16.32
N TRP A 505 -21.86 -1.09 15.87
CA TRP A 505 -21.85 -0.54 14.51
C TRP A 505 -20.61 0.30 14.22
N ALA A 506 -20.16 1.10 15.19
CA ALA A 506 -18.93 1.89 15.04
C ALA A 506 -17.68 1.02 14.86
N LEU A 507 -17.58 -0.10 15.58
CA LEU A 507 -16.48 -1.06 15.38
C LEU A 507 -16.64 -1.87 14.09
N PHE A 508 -17.86 -2.27 13.74
CA PHE A 508 -18.15 -2.98 12.51
C PHE A 508 -17.78 -2.17 11.28
N VAL A 509 -18.11 -0.87 11.25
CA VAL A 509 -17.64 0.02 10.19
C VAL A 509 -16.11 0.07 10.16
N PHE A 510 -15.44 0.11 11.31
CA PHE A 510 -13.97 0.06 11.33
C PHE A 510 -13.43 -1.22 10.70
N PHE A 511 -13.99 -2.37 11.09
CA PHE A 511 -13.65 -3.70 10.56
C PHE A 511 -13.84 -3.77 9.04
N MET A 512 -14.97 -3.26 8.53
CA MET A 512 -15.26 -3.25 7.09
C MET A 512 -14.29 -2.36 6.31
N PHE A 513 -13.99 -1.16 6.83
CA PHE A 513 -13.09 -0.22 6.15
C PHE A 513 -11.63 -0.72 6.12
N THR A 514 -11.20 -1.41 7.16
CA THR A 514 -9.85 -1.96 7.30
C THR A 514 -9.68 -3.38 6.77
N GLY A 515 -10.73 -3.93 6.13
CA GLY A 515 -10.73 -5.28 5.54
C GLY A 515 -11.27 -5.28 4.11
N ILE A 516 -12.58 -5.48 3.96
CA ILE A 516 -13.22 -5.64 2.65
C ILE A 516 -13.15 -4.35 1.82
N ALA A 517 -13.37 -3.17 2.42
CA ALA A 517 -13.38 -1.92 1.67
C ALA A 517 -11.98 -1.51 1.18
N ILE A 518 -10.93 -1.76 1.97
CA ILE A 518 -9.57 -1.53 1.51
C ILE A 518 -9.25 -2.47 0.34
N GLN A 519 -9.66 -3.75 0.37
CA GLN A 519 -9.45 -4.64 -0.77
C GLN A 519 -10.19 -4.24 -2.03
N PHE A 520 -11.42 -3.75 -1.87
CA PHE A 520 -12.15 -3.16 -3.00
C PHE A 520 -11.38 -1.97 -3.60
N TYR A 521 -10.83 -1.11 -2.74
CA TYR A 521 -10.12 0.10 -3.16
C TYR A 521 -8.76 -0.19 -3.80
N THR A 522 -7.96 -1.07 -3.20
CA THR A 522 -6.62 -1.44 -3.71
C THR A 522 -6.69 -2.35 -4.93
N ASN A 523 -7.84 -3.01 -5.15
CA ASN A 523 -8.15 -3.79 -6.34
C ASN A 523 -6.99 -4.72 -6.78
N PRO A 524 -6.48 -5.60 -5.89
CA PRO A 524 -5.31 -6.41 -6.20
C PRO A 524 -5.57 -7.32 -7.39
N GLY A 525 -4.60 -7.37 -8.31
CA GLY A 525 -4.54 -8.34 -9.41
C GLY A 525 -4.22 -9.75 -8.90
N ILE A 526 -4.50 -10.74 -9.74
CA ILE A 526 -4.32 -12.16 -9.40
C ILE A 526 -2.83 -12.53 -9.37
N PHE A 527 -2.40 -13.15 -8.27
CA PHE A 527 -1.03 -13.64 -8.02
C PHE A 527 0.08 -12.60 -8.22
N GLN A 528 0.07 -11.57 -7.37
CA GLN A 528 1.19 -10.66 -7.24
C GLN A 528 2.46 -11.41 -6.81
N PRO A 529 3.68 -10.91 -7.16
CA PRO A 529 4.94 -11.52 -6.73
C PRO A 529 5.04 -11.73 -5.22
N ARG A 530 4.40 -10.85 -4.44
CA ARG A 530 4.14 -10.99 -3.01
C ARG A 530 2.73 -10.55 -2.69
N GLU A 531 1.97 -11.40 -2.00
CA GLU A 531 0.65 -11.05 -1.46
C GLU A 531 0.80 -10.07 -0.27
N ARG A 532 -0.12 -9.10 -0.18
CA ARG A 532 -0.02 -7.97 0.78
C ARG A 532 -0.99 -8.12 1.96
N ASP A 533 -0.87 -9.22 2.68
CA ASP A 533 -1.72 -9.58 3.84
C ASP A 533 -1.64 -8.55 4.98
N TYR A 534 -0.48 -7.92 5.16
CA TYR A 534 -0.25 -6.82 6.10
C TYR A 534 -1.26 -5.67 5.98
N SER A 535 -1.89 -5.50 4.80
CA SER A 535 -2.90 -4.45 4.59
C SER A 535 -4.23 -4.71 5.29
N LEU A 536 -4.47 -5.96 5.68
CA LEU A 536 -5.72 -6.43 6.30
C LEU A 536 -5.65 -6.45 7.83
N VAL A 537 -4.46 -6.21 8.41
CA VAL A 537 -4.18 -6.28 9.85
C VAL A 537 -5.07 -5.33 10.65
N GLY A 538 -5.53 -4.22 10.07
CA GLY A 538 -6.51 -3.35 10.71
C GLY A 538 -7.83 -4.05 11.02
N SER A 539 -8.33 -4.92 10.14
CA SER A 539 -9.55 -5.69 10.40
C SER A 539 -9.32 -6.80 11.43
N PHE A 540 -8.13 -7.41 11.43
CA PHE A 540 -7.74 -8.42 12.42
C PHE A 540 -7.63 -7.80 13.82
N TYR A 541 -7.11 -6.58 13.91
CA TYR A 541 -7.11 -5.77 15.15
C TYR A 541 -8.54 -5.61 15.69
N VAL A 542 -9.49 -5.21 14.84
CA VAL A 542 -10.88 -5.01 15.29
C VAL A 542 -11.52 -6.33 15.71
N PHE A 543 -11.28 -7.42 14.98
CA PHE A 543 -11.79 -8.73 15.37
C PHE A 543 -11.23 -9.19 16.73
N ALA A 544 -9.96 -8.91 17.01
CA ALA A 544 -9.36 -9.22 18.29
C ALA A 544 -9.89 -8.34 19.45
N LEU A 545 -10.46 -7.15 19.17
CA LEU A 545 -11.27 -6.43 20.17
C LEU A 545 -12.50 -7.26 20.57
N TRP A 546 -13.16 -7.92 19.61
CA TRP A 546 -14.27 -8.83 19.90
C TRP A 546 -13.81 -10.08 20.64
N ILE A 547 -12.63 -10.63 20.36
CA ILE A 547 -12.06 -11.72 21.18
C ILE A 547 -11.99 -11.30 22.66
N GLY A 548 -11.49 -10.10 22.94
CA GLY A 548 -11.46 -9.54 24.29
C GLY A 548 -12.85 -9.40 24.91
N ILE A 549 -13.80 -8.79 24.18
CA ILE A 549 -15.19 -8.64 24.63
C ILE A 549 -15.86 -10.01 24.87
N GLY A 550 -15.49 -11.04 24.11
CA GLY A 550 -15.98 -12.41 24.24
C GLY A 550 -15.69 -13.02 25.61
N VAL A 551 -14.53 -12.73 26.19
CA VAL A 551 -14.19 -13.16 27.57
C VAL A 551 -15.20 -12.63 28.58
N TYR A 552 -15.58 -11.35 28.45
CA TYR A 552 -16.61 -10.77 29.31
C TYR A 552 -17.98 -11.37 29.04
N GLY A 553 -18.32 -11.63 27.77
CA GLY A 553 -19.56 -12.30 27.38
C GLY A 553 -19.71 -13.68 28.02
N LEU A 554 -18.65 -14.49 28.01
CA LEU A 554 -18.60 -15.76 28.73
C LEU A 554 -18.78 -15.57 30.23
N PHE A 555 -18.07 -14.60 30.84
CA PHE A 555 -18.25 -14.29 32.26
C PHE A 555 -19.69 -13.92 32.62
N GLU A 556 -20.38 -13.13 31.80
CA GLU A 556 -21.78 -12.75 32.01
C GLU A 556 -22.75 -13.93 31.92
N GLU A 557 -22.45 -14.93 31.09
CA GLU A 557 -23.28 -16.13 30.97
C GLU A 557 -23.03 -17.10 32.13
N PHE A 558 -21.76 -17.40 32.43
CA PHE A 558 -21.38 -18.37 33.47
C PHE A 558 -21.59 -17.87 34.90
N LYS A 559 -21.58 -16.56 35.15
CA LYS A 559 -21.89 -16.02 36.49
C LYS A 559 -23.31 -16.37 36.98
N LYS A 560 -24.22 -16.79 36.08
CA LYS A 560 -25.57 -17.23 36.44
C LYS A 560 -25.56 -18.57 37.18
N TRP A 561 -24.49 -19.36 37.03
CA TRP A 561 -24.42 -20.75 37.50
C TRP A 561 -23.69 -20.87 38.84
N VAL A 562 -22.78 -19.94 39.18
CA VAL A 562 -21.95 -19.98 40.42
C VAL A 562 -21.44 -18.55 40.78
N LYS A 563 -20.87 -18.40 41.98
CA LYS A 563 -20.33 -17.12 42.52
C LYS A 563 -19.30 -16.42 41.58
N PRO A 564 -19.49 -15.13 41.24
CA PRO A 564 -18.61 -14.37 40.34
C PRO A 564 -17.14 -14.27 40.77
N LYS A 565 -16.84 -14.37 42.07
CA LYS A 565 -15.46 -14.31 42.60
C LYS A 565 -14.57 -15.45 42.11
N ILE A 566 -15.17 -16.60 41.78
CA ILE A 566 -14.43 -17.78 41.31
C ILE A 566 -14.35 -17.75 39.77
N TRP A 567 -15.45 -17.45 39.07
CA TRP A 567 -15.46 -17.52 37.61
C TRP A 567 -14.72 -16.40 36.89
N ALA A 568 -14.63 -15.19 37.46
CA ALA A 568 -13.85 -14.13 36.83
C ALA A 568 -12.38 -14.52 36.56
N PRO A 569 -11.60 -15.01 37.56
CA PRO A 569 -10.24 -15.47 37.30
C PRO A 569 -10.18 -16.78 36.48
N VAL A 570 -11.09 -17.73 36.71
CA VAL A 570 -11.11 -19.00 35.97
C VAL A 570 -11.32 -18.79 34.47
N ILE A 571 -12.33 -18.01 34.07
CA ILE A 571 -12.62 -17.74 32.66
C ILE A 571 -11.46 -17.00 32.02
N THR A 572 -10.89 -16.02 32.73
CA THR A 572 -9.72 -15.29 32.23
C THR A 572 -8.55 -16.24 31.96
N LEU A 573 -8.21 -17.11 32.92
CA LEU A 573 -7.10 -18.06 32.78
C LEU A 573 -7.37 -19.09 31.67
N VAL A 574 -8.58 -19.65 31.61
CA VAL A 574 -8.96 -20.59 30.55
C VAL A 574 -8.85 -19.93 29.18
N CYS A 575 -9.42 -18.75 29.00
CA CYS A 575 -9.36 -18.04 27.72
C CYS A 575 -7.92 -17.62 27.37
N LEU A 576 -7.11 -17.24 28.37
CA LEU A 576 -5.71 -16.88 28.18
C LEU A 576 -4.88 -18.05 27.64
N PHE A 577 -5.02 -19.25 28.22
CA PHE A 577 -4.28 -20.40 27.71
C PHE A 577 -4.86 -20.95 26.40
N ALA A 578 -6.19 -20.97 26.27
CA ALA A 578 -6.86 -21.53 25.10
C ALA A 578 -6.69 -20.69 23.82
N VAL A 579 -6.58 -19.36 23.95
CA VAL A 579 -6.48 -18.46 22.78
C VAL A 579 -5.06 -17.93 22.61
N PRO A 580 -4.60 -16.88 23.33
CA PRO A 580 -3.24 -16.39 23.11
C PRO A 580 -2.15 -17.38 23.49
N GLY A 581 -2.38 -18.29 24.45
CA GLY A 581 -1.40 -19.33 24.80
C GLY A 581 -1.13 -20.31 23.65
N VAL A 582 -2.20 -20.82 23.01
CA VAL A 582 -2.09 -21.68 21.82
C VAL A 582 -1.47 -20.91 20.65
N MET A 583 -1.93 -19.68 20.38
CA MET A 583 -1.39 -18.87 19.29
C MET A 583 0.11 -18.58 19.49
N ALA A 584 0.53 -18.25 20.71
CA ALA A 584 1.94 -18.02 21.03
C ALA A 584 2.78 -19.28 20.83
N TYR A 585 2.28 -20.45 21.26
CA TYR A 585 3.00 -21.71 21.11
C TYR A 585 3.17 -22.10 19.63
N GLN A 586 2.10 -21.99 18.85
CA GLN A 586 2.12 -22.38 17.43
C GLN A 586 2.96 -21.42 16.57
N ASN A 587 2.97 -20.12 16.88
CA ASN A 587 3.63 -19.11 16.03
C ASN A 587 5.05 -18.73 16.50
N TRP A 588 5.61 -19.40 17.51
CA TRP A 588 6.87 -18.94 18.11
C TRP A 588 8.07 -19.14 17.16
N ASP A 589 8.15 -20.30 16.52
CA ASP A 589 9.32 -20.73 15.76
C ASP A 589 9.32 -20.24 14.30
N ASP A 590 8.16 -19.94 13.71
CA ASP A 590 8.04 -19.33 12.38
C ASP A 590 8.26 -17.81 12.37
N HIS A 591 8.06 -17.15 13.52
CA HIS A 591 8.32 -15.72 13.71
C HIS A 591 9.71 -15.41 14.29
N ASP A 592 10.49 -16.42 14.67
CA ASP A 592 11.88 -16.23 15.04
C ASP A 592 12.75 -15.91 13.79
N ARG A 593 13.40 -14.75 13.84
CA ARG A 593 14.30 -14.25 12.79
C ARG A 593 15.78 -14.22 13.22
N SER A 594 16.11 -14.76 14.40
CA SER A 594 17.44 -14.67 15.04
C SER A 594 18.60 -15.27 14.22
N GLY A 595 18.34 -16.10 13.22
CA GLY A 595 19.35 -16.71 12.34
C GLY A 595 19.32 -16.26 10.87
N ARG A 596 18.56 -15.22 10.50
CA ARG A 596 18.35 -14.84 9.09
C ARG A 596 19.44 -13.91 8.57
N TYR A 597 20.54 -14.48 8.07
CA TYR A 597 21.70 -13.73 7.56
C TYR A 597 21.91 -13.82 6.04
N THR A 598 21.10 -14.59 5.32
CA THR A 598 21.30 -14.89 3.89
C THR A 598 21.39 -13.63 3.02
N THR A 599 20.50 -12.67 3.24
CA THR A 599 20.46 -11.43 2.45
C THR A 599 21.73 -10.59 2.61
N ARG A 600 22.17 -10.38 3.86
CA ARG A 600 23.42 -9.65 4.16
C ARG A 600 24.65 -10.42 3.66
N SER A 601 24.69 -11.72 3.89
CA SER A 601 25.83 -12.57 3.51
C SER A 601 25.95 -12.68 1.99
N GLY A 602 24.82 -12.80 1.29
CA GLY A 602 24.74 -12.75 -0.16
C GLY A 602 25.30 -11.43 -0.70
N ALA A 603 24.81 -10.29 -0.20
CA ALA A 603 25.29 -8.98 -0.61
C ALA A 603 26.82 -8.83 -0.48
N LYS A 604 27.39 -9.27 0.65
CA LYS A 604 28.85 -9.26 0.83
C LYS A 604 29.56 -10.18 -0.15
N ALA A 605 29.06 -11.39 -0.37
CA ALA A 605 29.63 -12.32 -1.36
C ALA A 605 29.63 -11.76 -2.79
N TYR A 606 28.56 -11.05 -3.20
CA TYR A 606 28.52 -10.35 -4.47
C TYR A 606 29.63 -9.29 -4.57
N LEU A 607 29.78 -8.44 -3.55
CA LEU A 607 30.80 -7.39 -3.54
C LEU A 607 32.22 -7.98 -3.50
N ASP A 608 32.44 -9.02 -2.70
CA ASP A 608 33.74 -9.71 -2.58
C ASP A 608 34.20 -10.36 -3.87
N SER A 609 33.27 -10.70 -4.76
CA SER A 609 33.59 -11.24 -6.09
C SER A 609 34.19 -10.18 -7.04
N CYS A 610 34.04 -8.88 -6.73
CA CYS A 610 34.60 -7.80 -7.51
C CYS A 610 36.04 -7.47 -7.07
N GLN A 611 36.94 -7.24 -8.03
CA GLN A 611 38.30 -6.78 -7.75
C GLN A 611 38.29 -5.42 -7.03
N GLU A 612 39.01 -5.32 -5.92
CA GLU A 612 39.14 -4.09 -5.12
C GLU A 612 39.83 -2.96 -5.92
N ASP A 613 39.32 -1.74 -5.73
CA ASP A 613 39.88 -0.49 -6.29
C ASP A 613 40.07 -0.48 -7.82
N ALA A 614 39.43 -1.40 -8.53
CA ALA A 614 39.52 -1.52 -9.99
C ALA A 614 38.46 -0.69 -10.74
N GLY A 615 37.67 0.11 -10.03
CA GLY A 615 36.51 0.80 -10.60
C GLY A 615 35.40 -0.17 -11.03
N ALA A 616 35.22 -1.26 -10.27
CA ALA A 616 34.26 -2.31 -10.61
C ALA A 616 32.82 -1.78 -10.61
N MET A 617 32.04 -2.20 -11.61
CA MET A 617 30.61 -1.91 -11.73
C MET A 617 29.83 -3.21 -11.62
N LEU A 618 28.88 -3.27 -10.68
CA LEU A 618 28.00 -4.39 -10.45
C LEU A 618 26.58 -4.02 -10.87
N PHE A 619 26.07 -4.69 -11.91
CA PHE A 619 24.70 -4.50 -12.39
C PHE A 619 23.74 -5.43 -11.66
N THR A 620 22.65 -4.88 -11.14
CA THR A 620 21.64 -5.59 -10.35
C THR A 620 20.25 -5.39 -10.95
N ILE A 621 19.32 -6.29 -10.62
CA ILE A 621 17.95 -6.27 -11.15
C ILE A 621 16.95 -6.12 -10.02
N GLY A 622 16.34 -4.94 -9.92
CA GLY A 622 15.27 -4.66 -8.96
C GLY A 622 15.71 -4.65 -7.49
N ASP A 623 14.72 -4.54 -6.61
CA ASP A 623 14.91 -4.20 -5.20
C ASP A 623 15.60 -5.33 -4.40
N ASN A 624 15.25 -6.60 -4.69
CA ASN A 624 15.73 -7.76 -3.92
C ASN A 624 17.25 -7.97 -4.05
N ASP A 625 17.83 -7.63 -5.20
CA ASP A 625 19.27 -7.74 -5.44
C ASP A 625 19.98 -6.47 -4.99
N THR A 626 19.38 -5.31 -5.25
CA THR A 626 20.01 -3.99 -5.07
C THR A 626 20.03 -3.53 -3.61
N PHE A 627 18.89 -3.61 -2.90
CA PHE A 627 18.77 -3.02 -1.57
C PHE A 627 19.69 -3.67 -0.52
N PRO A 628 19.94 -4.99 -0.54
CA PRO A 628 20.94 -5.60 0.33
C PRO A 628 22.35 -5.06 0.12
N LEU A 629 22.74 -4.84 -1.15
CA LEU A 629 24.05 -4.27 -1.51
C LEU A 629 24.16 -2.82 -1.04
N TRP A 630 23.13 -2.01 -1.30
CA TRP A 630 23.04 -0.65 -0.79
C TRP A 630 23.08 -0.59 0.73
N TYR A 631 22.41 -1.51 1.43
CA TYR A 631 22.46 -1.55 2.90
C TYR A 631 23.90 -1.76 3.40
N VAL A 632 24.61 -2.77 2.90
CA VAL A 632 25.98 -3.03 3.37
C VAL A 632 26.96 -1.92 2.98
N GLN A 633 26.74 -1.22 1.86
CA GLN A 633 27.57 -0.07 1.46
C GLN A 633 27.27 1.20 2.27
N GLU A 634 26.00 1.60 2.35
CA GLU A 634 25.58 2.88 2.93
C GLU A 634 25.56 2.86 4.46
N VAL A 635 25.23 1.70 5.04
CA VAL A 635 25.09 1.54 6.48
C VAL A 635 26.33 0.90 7.09
N GLU A 636 26.80 -0.22 6.53
CA GLU A 636 27.98 -0.92 7.07
C GLU A 636 29.32 -0.40 6.53
N GLY A 637 29.32 0.43 5.49
CA GLY A 637 30.55 0.96 4.88
C GLY A 637 31.38 -0.09 4.13
N TYR A 638 30.75 -1.18 3.66
CA TYR A 638 31.42 -2.33 3.08
C TYR A 638 31.57 -2.22 1.56
N ARG A 639 32.82 -2.28 1.04
CA ARG A 639 33.13 -2.25 -0.40
C ARG A 639 32.50 -1.07 -1.13
N ASN A 640 32.70 0.13 -0.59
CA ASN A 640 32.22 1.40 -1.17
C ASN A 640 33.04 1.86 -2.39
N ASP A 641 34.03 1.07 -2.80
CA ASP A 641 34.77 1.18 -4.07
C ASP A 641 33.94 0.65 -5.27
N VAL A 642 33.07 -0.35 -5.05
CA VAL A 642 32.26 -0.97 -6.10
C VAL A 642 31.02 -0.12 -6.41
N ARG A 643 30.78 0.15 -7.70
CA ARG A 643 29.59 0.87 -8.16
C ARG A 643 28.41 -0.09 -8.38
N VAL A 644 27.38 -0.02 -7.55
CA VAL A 644 26.15 -0.80 -7.73
C VAL A 644 25.15 -0.04 -8.60
N ILE A 645 24.73 -0.65 -9.72
CA ILE A 645 23.85 -0.05 -10.73
C ILE A 645 22.59 -0.92 -10.89
N CYS A 646 21.46 -0.41 -10.42
CA CYS A 646 20.16 -1.04 -10.60
C CYS A 646 19.62 -0.76 -12.00
N THR A 647 19.55 -1.78 -12.86
CA THR A 647 19.18 -1.61 -14.27
C THR A 647 17.75 -1.09 -14.45
N SER A 648 16.82 -1.45 -13.55
CA SER A 648 15.43 -0.97 -13.60
C SER A 648 15.29 0.50 -13.24
N LEU A 649 16.24 1.07 -12.48
CA LEU A 649 16.29 2.50 -12.17
C LEU A 649 17.14 3.27 -13.19
N PHE A 650 18.06 2.60 -13.88
CA PHE A 650 18.95 3.21 -14.88
C PHE A 650 18.27 3.75 -16.13
N ALA A 651 16.98 3.47 -16.29
CA ALA A 651 16.13 4.10 -17.30
C ALA A 651 15.64 5.50 -16.89
N THR A 652 15.86 5.96 -15.65
CA THR A 652 15.42 7.28 -15.19
C THR A 652 16.56 8.30 -15.15
N ASP A 653 16.23 9.52 -15.56
CA ASP A 653 17.14 10.67 -15.60
C ASP A 653 17.85 10.95 -14.27
N TRP A 654 17.08 10.99 -13.17
CA TRP A 654 17.59 11.25 -11.83
C TRP A 654 18.59 10.19 -11.36
N TYR A 655 18.45 8.93 -11.80
CA TYR A 655 19.37 7.87 -11.40
C TYR A 655 20.64 7.89 -12.25
N VAL A 656 20.53 8.20 -13.55
CA VAL A 656 21.69 8.45 -14.42
C VAL A 656 22.54 9.60 -13.85
N ASP A 657 21.92 10.70 -13.42
CA ASP A 657 22.61 11.80 -12.74
C ASP A 657 23.32 11.36 -11.46
N GLN A 658 22.71 10.46 -10.68
CA GLN A 658 23.35 9.92 -9.47
C GLN A 658 24.56 9.06 -9.80
N MET A 659 24.49 8.22 -10.84
CA MET A 659 25.60 7.37 -11.25
C MET A 659 26.76 8.18 -11.85
N LYS A 660 26.48 9.33 -12.45
CA LYS A 660 27.49 10.28 -12.96
C LYS A 660 28.13 11.17 -11.88
N ARG A 661 27.81 10.94 -10.60
CA ARG A 661 28.49 11.58 -9.46
C ARG A 661 29.36 10.57 -8.72
N LYS A 662 30.43 11.06 -8.10
CA LYS A 662 31.26 10.26 -7.20
C LYS A 662 30.42 9.82 -6.00
N ALA A 663 30.44 8.54 -5.67
CA ALA A 663 29.77 8.00 -4.48
C ALA A 663 30.84 7.33 -3.61
N TYR A 664 31.12 7.94 -2.46
CA TYR A 664 32.19 7.53 -1.58
C TYR A 664 33.54 7.40 -2.31
N GLN A 665 34.08 6.18 -2.42
CA GLN A 665 35.33 5.87 -3.10
C GLN A 665 35.13 5.57 -4.58
N SER A 666 33.94 5.10 -4.98
CA SER A 666 33.59 4.79 -6.36
C SER A 666 33.52 6.07 -7.22
N ASP A 667 34.30 6.10 -8.30
CA ASP A 667 34.26 7.18 -9.28
C ASP A 667 32.93 7.19 -10.07
N PRO A 668 32.57 8.32 -10.71
CA PRO A 668 31.44 8.37 -11.63
C PRO A 668 31.50 7.31 -12.72
N ILE A 669 30.35 6.79 -13.15
CA ILE A 669 30.31 5.94 -14.34
C ILE A 669 30.76 6.74 -15.57
N PRO A 670 31.48 6.11 -16.53
CA PRO A 670 31.84 6.78 -17.77
C PRO A 670 30.59 7.05 -18.60
N SER A 671 30.35 8.32 -18.93
CA SER A 671 29.28 8.73 -19.85
C SER A 671 29.64 10.03 -20.56
N GLN A 672 29.40 10.09 -21.86
CA GLN A 672 29.51 11.32 -22.66
C GLN A 672 28.19 12.10 -22.73
N LEU A 673 27.05 11.48 -22.40
CA LEU A 673 25.75 12.10 -22.52
C LEU A 673 25.55 13.17 -21.43
N THR A 674 25.03 14.34 -21.80
CA THR A 674 24.60 15.39 -20.87
C THR A 674 23.13 15.19 -20.46
N HIS A 675 22.70 15.82 -19.36
CA HIS A 675 21.35 15.65 -18.79
C HIS A 675 20.24 15.91 -19.83
N ASP A 676 20.38 16.97 -20.61
CA ASP A 676 19.41 17.31 -21.68
C ASP A 676 19.20 16.19 -22.70
N LEU A 677 20.14 15.25 -22.86
CA LEU A 677 20.03 14.19 -23.85
C LEU A 677 19.23 12.98 -23.37
N TYR A 678 19.08 12.78 -22.05
CA TYR A 678 18.39 11.64 -21.45
C TYR A 678 17.31 12.03 -20.41
N ARG A 679 17.08 13.32 -20.18
CA ARG A 679 15.93 13.77 -19.38
C ARG A 679 14.64 13.25 -20.00
N TYR A 680 13.61 13.08 -19.18
CA TYR A 680 12.34 12.50 -19.63
C TYR A 680 11.80 13.17 -20.90
N GLY A 681 11.46 12.37 -21.92
CA GLY A 681 10.97 12.82 -23.22
C GLY A 681 12.06 12.92 -24.28
N ASN A 682 13.33 12.76 -23.91
CA ASN A 682 14.47 12.86 -24.83
C ASN A 682 15.23 11.53 -24.88
N ARG A 683 15.27 10.92 -26.09
CA ARG A 683 15.96 9.65 -26.35
C ARG A 683 15.56 8.53 -25.37
N ASP A 684 14.30 8.51 -24.94
CA ASP A 684 13.75 7.49 -24.04
C ASP A 684 13.89 6.07 -24.62
N VAL A 685 13.96 5.97 -25.96
CA VAL A 685 14.18 4.74 -26.72
C VAL A 685 15.17 4.95 -27.86
N ILE A 686 15.90 3.88 -28.18
CA ILE A 686 16.78 3.82 -29.36
C ILE A 686 16.31 2.65 -30.23
N TYR A 687 15.71 2.95 -31.38
CA TYR A 687 15.18 1.94 -32.28
C TYR A 687 16.27 1.30 -33.14
N TYR A 688 16.30 -0.04 -33.15
CA TYR A 688 17.12 -0.80 -34.10
C TYR A 688 16.31 -1.13 -35.36
N GLN A 689 16.76 -0.64 -36.52
CA GLN A 689 16.09 -0.80 -37.82
C GLN A 689 16.90 -1.63 -38.84
N GLY A 690 18.02 -2.23 -38.44
CA GLY A 690 18.83 -3.08 -39.33
C GLY A 690 19.33 -2.41 -40.61
N ILE A 691 19.55 -1.08 -40.58
CA ILE A 691 19.86 -0.28 -41.77
C ILE A 691 21.21 -0.68 -42.42
N THR A 692 22.12 -1.25 -41.64
CA THR A 692 23.44 -1.68 -42.10
C THR A 692 23.96 -2.86 -41.30
N ASP A 693 24.62 -3.80 -41.97
CA ASP A 693 25.35 -4.91 -41.32
C ASP A 693 26.79 -4.49 -40.91
N LYS A 694 27.17 -3.23 -41.17
CA LYS A 694 28.49 -2.72 -40.77
C LYS A 694 28.60 -2.72 -39.25
N ARG A 695 29.68 -3.31 -38.75
CA ARG A 695 30.03 -3.25 -37.32
C ARG A 695 30.52 -1.86 -36.96
N TRP A 696 29.95 -1.28 -35.91
CA TRP A 696 30.35 0.03 -35.40
C TRP A 696 31.21 -0.14 -34.15
N SER A 697 32.15 0.79 -33.95
CA SER A 697 32.79 0.91 -32.65
C SER A 697 31.79 1.46 -31.62
N VAL A 698 31.99 1.16 -30.33
CA VAL A 698 31.15 1.73 -29.26
C VAL A 698 31.18 3.26 -29.30
N LYS A 699 32.33 3.86 -29.62
CA LYS A 699 32.47 5.32 -29.74
C LYS A 699 31.62 5.88 -30.87
N ASP A 700 31.63 5.26 -32.05
CA ASP A 700 30.82 5.73 -33.18
C ASP A 700 29.33 5.57 -32.90
N PHE A 701 28.94 4.47 -32.23
CA PHE A 701 27.57 4.27 -31.76
C PHE A 701 27.15 5.35 -30.77
N MET A 702 27.95 5.64 -29.74
CA MET A 702 27.62 6.68 -28.77
C MET A 702 27.59 8.09 -29.40
N ASN A 703 28.48 8.39 -30.36
CA ASN A 703 28.43 9.63 -31.13
C ASN A 703 27.15 9.76 -31.97
N TRP A 704 26.66 8.63 -32.51
CA TRP A 704 25.38 8.61 -33.22
C TRP A 704 24.20 8.81 -32.27
N VAL A 705 24.21 8.15 -31.09
CA VAL A 705 23.19 8.34 -30.05
C VAL A 705 23.15 9.80 -29.59
N GLU A 706 24.30 10.43 -29.37
CA GLU A 706 24.42 11.84 -28.98
C GLU A 706 23.96 12.81 -30.10
N SER A 707 23.94 12.38 -31.36
CA SER A 707 23.70 13.28 -32.49
C SER A 707 22.27 13.83 -32.54
N ASP A 708 22.16 15.15 -32.68
CA ASP A 708 20.92 15.86 -33.03
C ASP A 708 20.75 16.05 -34.54
N ASN A 709 21.56 15.38 -35.37
CA ASN A 709 21.41 15.45 -36.81
C ASN A 709 20.04 14.86 -37.22
N PRO A 710 19.21 15.54 -38.02
CA PRO A 710 17.92 15.00 -38.47
C PRO A 710 18.01 13.59 -39.08
N GLN A 711 19.14 13.24 -39.70
CA GLN A 711 19.35 11.92 -40.30
C GLN A 711 19.47 10.76 -39.30
N THR A 712 19.72 11.05 -38.01
CA THR A 712 19.79 10.03 -36.96
C THR A 712 18.44 9.79 -36.27
N LYS A 713 17.42 10.59 -36.61
CA LYS A 713 16.07 10.54 -36.02
C LYS A 713 15.17 9.56 -36.77
N LEU A 714 14.22 8.95 -36.07
CA LEU A 714 13.29 7.99 -36.67
C LEU A 714 12.46 8.64 -37.80
N ARG A 715 12.07 9.90 -37.63
CA ARG A 715 11.39 10.71 -38.66
C ARG A 715 12.04 10.59 -40.03
N TYR A 716 13.36 10.75 -40.12
CA TYR A 716 14.07 10.72 -41.41
C TYR A 716 13.98 9.36 -42.11
N ILE A 717 13.97 8.27 -41.34
CA ILE A 717 13.83 6.91 -41.86
C ILE A 717 12.40 6.72 -42.39
N LEU A 718 11.39 7.12 -41.62
CA LEU A 718 9.98 7.03 -41.97
C LEU A 718 9.65 7.85 -43.23
N GLU A 719 10.17 9.08 -43.32
CA GLU A 719 10.04 9.93 -44.51
C GLU A 719 10.63 9.27 -45.76
N LYS A 720 11.82 8.66 -45.63
CA LYS A 720 12.46 7.93 -46.74
C LYS A 720 11.69 6.69 -47.18
N GLN A 721 10.97 6.05 -46.26
CA GLN A 721 10.13 4.90 -46.55
C GLN A 721 8.74 5.30 -47.08
N GLY A 722 8.43 6.60 -47.14
CA GLY A 722 7.12 7.09 -47.57
C GLY A 722 6.01 6.84 -46.55
N ALA A 723 6.37 6.66 -45.27
CA ALA A 723 5.41 6.47 -44.20
C ALA A 723 4.63 7.78 -43.90
N ASP A 724 3.37 7.63 -43.50
CA ASP A 724 2.56 8.76 -43.06
C ASP A 724 2.94 9.15 -41.62
N LEU A 725 3.67 10.27 -41.49
CA LEU A 725 4.15 10.75 -40.19
C LEU A 725 3.01 11.13 -39.22
N SER A 726 1.79 11.36 -39.73
CA SER A 726 0.64 11.69 -38.86
C SER A 726 0.18 10.52 -38.00
N GLN A 727 0.66 9.30 -38.28
CA GLN A 727 0.38 8.10 -37.50
C GLN A 727 1.33 7.92 -36.30
N TYR A 728 2.28 8.82 -36.11
CA TYR A 728 3.29 8.73 -35.06
C TYR A 728 3.24 10.00 -34.19
N SER A 729 3.28 9.82 -32.88
CA SER A 729 3.36 10.96 -31.97
C SER A 729 4.66 11.75 -32.19
N GLU A 730 4.64 13.05 -31.90
CA GLU A 730 5.82 13.90 -32.07
C GLU A 730 6.99 13.45 -31.18
N SER A 731 6.70 12.78 -30.07
CA SER A 731 7.68 12.15 -29.18
C SER A 731 8.31 10.90 -29.79
N THR A 732 7.60 10.16 -30.65
CA THR A 732 8.11 8.95 -31.31
C THR A 732 9.00 9.30 -32.51
N LEU A 733 8.74 10.45 -33.13
CA LEU A 733 9.44 10.90 -34.34
C LEU A 733 10.84 11.47 -34.06
N ASP A 734 11.05 12.01 -32.86
CA ASP A 734 12.35 12.48 -32.35
C ASP A 734 13.22 11.31 -31.84
#